data_AF-A0AAV2BK14-F1
#
_entry.id   AF-A0AAV2BK14-F1
#
_cell.length_a   1.000
_cell.length_b   1.000
_cell.length_c   1.000
_cell.angle_alpha   90.00
_cell.angle_beta   90.00
_cell.angle_gamma   90.00
#
_symmetry.space_group_name_H-M   'P 1'
#
loop_
_entity.id
_entity.type
_entity.pdbx_description
1 polymer ?
#
loop_
_entity_poly.entity_id
_entity_poly.type
_entity_poly.pdbx_seq_one_letter_code
_entity_poly.pdbx_strand_id
1 'polypeptide(L)'
;MEDLRQRLKFDDVAVRSRCIQKIVQAVKKKAKKELITSSSVQIPELNLLWEVCADESTSASNLAIRGIIYLTTNHHLDVNYAINKFLSSLPSASNVYGIVKGITKLLISQSDENNKTSYSLHRPKHPLIAVLQTDENYLPLVLENIADAVSEDNLRGFQSMEPVICYILSNPAPQRKCDCSKSLLIETLLDTVKNEAKTAFYILRCIPLLQIEEYYQVVEAANFILKAQKAFVSLQCNESERIYISELLLLSTLSLSERSIVYGHDPTRLLEIASNMSISLSQINFTSSYVNLCLASIAKILKTVSGQLVEKYVSIAIVLLDFRHISPTIAALLTSSVIQLLPEPSVISFGESSSSSLSQLLTKLEQCFLSCEDSENGAESSEEPSCSAALEKVKSINSIYIEAFTFSVQSSLQCAKFAIQLDEASLEFKQNWMETIKNVASSCSADNLDVIFSLVSALFLSSPDNQAYIKSCLEAFESILTKSSHLSTKLFALLLYKQSLLTSPESKFLILDFLPISAAHKYAIPPVLSILKMMGNDDQLKAQAIHLMLQLWKKHDRCFSYLHKLLTETHKTQNKELKINEALIAQAAAIREICLLAPEKHGVEFLGILSKIFNESNDEANLPAACLALDGVIHLCKFEITDLRSTWKMLGPKLSRDRRTLVTCRMYKLLALVPDLQVKSCEYDKFMSEIATNIWRRLSSGGMPPEAVAEAYKTLAKFPLDCHILKQLPPPAKANLQLPLSMKATPFEMGKLPEDVLTYIPGYCYIDLLKSIESDIILKGRLICLVHFRIT
;
A
#
# COMPACT_ATOMS: atom_id res chain seq x y z
N MET A 1 38.45 -24.11 -68.56
CA MET A 1 38.02 -23.15 -67.51
C MET A 1 37.69 -21.80 -68.13
N GLU A 2 38.52 -21.25 -69.03
CA GLU A 2 38.19 -20.10 -69.91
C GLU A 2 36.83 -20.19 -70.61
N ASP A 3 36.52 -21.29 -71.30
CA ASP A 3 35.24 -21.46 -72.02
C ASP A 3 34.00 -21.39 -71.11
N LEU A 4 34.12 -21.86 -69.87
CA LEU A 4 33.04 -21.80 -68.88
C LEU A 4 32.86 -20.37 -68.38
N ARG A 5 33.96 -19.64 -68.14
CA ARG A 5 33.95 -18.21 -67.79
C ARG A 5 33.36 -17.35 -68.91
N GLN A 6 33.68 -17.64 -70.17
CA GLN A 6 33.10 -16.93 -71.33
C GLN A 6 31.60 -17.21 -71.51
N ARG A 7 31.15 -18.45 -71.29
CA ARG A 7 29.71 -18.81 -71.35
C ARG A 7 28.89 -18.25 -70.19
N LEU A 8 29.51 -17.96 -69.05
CA LEU A 8 28.88 -17.27 -67.92
C LEU A 8 28.69 -15.77 -68.18
N LYS A 9 29.60 -15.15 -68.94
CA LYS A 9 29.49 -13.75 -69.41
C LYS A 9 28.44 -13.54 -70.51
N PHE A 10 27.94 -14.61 -71.14
CA PHE A 10 26.96 -14.55 -72.23
C PHE A 10 25.55 -14.15 -71.73
N ASP A 11 24.86 -13.22 -72.38
CA ASP A 11 23.62 -12.61 -71.85
C ASP A 11 22.37 -13.50 -71.79
N ASP A 12 22.40 -14.68 -72.39
CA ASP A 12 21.29 -15.63 -72.36
C ASP A 12 21.26 -16.43 -71.04
N VAL A 13 20.14 -16.29 -70.30
CA VAL A 13 19.86 -16.98 -69.04
C VAL A 13 19.83 -18.51 -69.20
N ALA A 14 19.36 -19.02 -70.35
CA ALA A 14 19.30 -20.46 -70.61
C ALA A 14 20.71 -21.06 -70.77
N VAL A 15 21.62 -20.32 -71.40
CA VAL A 15 23.03 -20.71 -71.59
C VAL A 15 23.78 -20.68 -70.24
N ARG A 16 23.56 -19.63 -69.43
CA ARG A 16 24.10 -19.52 -68.06
C ARG A 16 23.62 -20.67 -67.16
N SER A 17 22.32 -21.00 -67.19
CA SER A 17 21.73 -22.11 -66.42
C SER A 17 22.31 -23.48 -66.80
N ARG A 18 22.42 -23.77 -68.10
CA ARG A 18 23.05 -25.02 -68.58
C ARG A 18 24.53 -25.12 -68.22
N CYS A 19 25.25 -23.99 -68.21
CA CYS A 19 26.65 -23.94 -67.79
C CYS A 19 26.78 -24.29 -66.29
N ILE A 20 25.96 -23.68 -65.45
CA ILE A 20 25.95 -23.91 -63.99
C ILE A 20 25.51 -25.34 -63.66
N GLN A 21 24.53 -25.90 -64.36
CA GLN A 21 24.16 -27.33 -64.21
C GLN A 21 25.33 -28.25 -64.52
N LYS A 22 26.13 -27.96 -65.58
CA LYS A 22 27.33 -28.74 -65.90
C LYS A 22 28.40 -28.63 -64.82
N ILE A 23 28.57 -27.45 -64.23
CA ILE A 23 29.51 -27.21 -63.12
C ILE A 23 29.04 -27.97 -61.86
N VAL A 24 27.76 -27.89 -61.50
CA VAL A 24 27.16 -28.63 -60.36
C VAL A 24 27.28 -30.14 -60.55
N GLN A 25 27.05 -30.66 -61.76
CA GLN A 25 27.25 -32.07 -62.08
C GLN A 25 28.72 -32.49 -62.02
N ALA A 26 29.65 -31.62 -62.41
CA ALA A 26 31.09 -31.87 -62.29
C ALA A 26 31.52 -31.94 -60.82
N VAL A 27 31.01 -31.05 -59.97
CA VAL A 27 31.23 -31.09 -58.51
C VAL A 27 30.66 -32.37 -57.91
N LYS A 28 29.43 -32.78 -58.29
CA LYS A 28 28.81 -34.04 -57.84
C LYS A 28 29.62 -35.27 -58.23
N LYS A 29 30.20 -35.29 -59.43
CA LYS A 29 31.06 -36.40 -59.90
C LYS A 29 32.41 -36.45 -59.16
N LYS A 30 32.97 -35.29 -58.80
CA LYS A 30 34.25 -35.19 -58.08
C LYS A 30 34.12 -35.44 -56.58
N ALA A 31 32.96 -35.17 -55.98
CA ALA A 31 32.69 -35.38 -54.56
C ALA A 31 32.56 -36.86 -54.13
N LYS A 32 32.47 -37.82 -55.07
CA LYS A 32 32.44 -39.28 -54.83
C LYS A 32 31.61 -39.75 -53.61
N LYS A 33 30.46 -39.11 -53.33
CA LYS A 33 29.54 -39.37 -52.20
C LYS A 33 30.03 -38.99 -50.78
N GLU A 34 31.16 -38.30 -50.62
CA GLU A 34 31.60 -37.76 -49.33
C GLU A 34 31.18 -36.28 -49.17
N LEU A 35 30.89 -35.87 -47.93
CA LEU A 35 30.54 -34.48 -47.57
C LEU A 35 31.78 -33.57 -47.68
N ILE A 36 31.72 -32.58 -48.56
CA ILE A 36 32.76 -31.54 -48.68
C ILE A 36 32.71 -30.65 -47.43
N THR A 37 33.72 -30.78 -46.58
CA THR A 37 33.97 -29.96 -45.38
C THR A 37 35.21 -29.07 -45.56
N SER A 38 35.48 -28.15 -44.63
CA SER A 38 36.62 -27.21 -44.65
C SER A 38 38.01 -27.87 -44.78
N SER A 39 38.11 -29.18 -44.55
CA SER A 39 39.31 -30.01 -44.66
C SER A 39 39.46 -30.77 -45.99
N SER A 40 38.52 -30.61 -46.94
CA SER A 40 38.53 -31.34 -48.21
C SER A 40 39.28 -30.60 -49.34
N VAL A 41 39.76 -31.35 -50.34
CA VAL A 41 40.56 -30.86 -51.47
C VAL A 41 39.81 -29.76 -52.23
N GLN A 42 40.47 -28.61 -52.46
CA GLN A 42 39.92 -27.48 -53.22
C GLN A 42 39.50 -27.93 -54.63
N ILE A 43 38.20 -28.00 -54.88
CA ILE A 43 37.66 -28.27 -56.21
C ILE A 43 37.64 -26.95 -56.98
N PRO A 44 38.39 -26.81 -58.09
CA PRO A 44 38.48 -25.55 -58.82
C PRO A 44 37.14 -25.13 -59.44
N GLU A 45 36.25 -26.08 -59.77
CA GLU A 45 34.87 -25.81 -60.19
C GLU A 45 33.97 -25.24 -59.07
N LEU A 46 34.25 -25.58 -57.81
CA LEU A 46 33.57 -25.01 -56.65
C LEU A 46 34.09 -23.59 -56.37
N ASN A 47 35.39 -23.36 -56.54
CA ASN A 47 35.98 -22.01 -56.45
C ASN A 47 35.45 -21.08 -57.54
N LEU A 48 35.26 -21.59 -58.77
CA LEU A 48 34.56 -20.84 -59.82
C LEU A 48 33.13 -20.49 -59.45
N LEU A 49 32.39 -21.38 -58.78
CA LEU A 49 31.04 -21.07 -58.29
C LEU A 49 31.07 -19.95 -57.25
N TRP A 50 32.02 -19.97 -56.30
CA TRP A 50 32.19 -18.92 -55.31
C TRP A 50 32.58 -17.57 -55.92
N GLU A 51 33.46 -17.57 -56.94
CA GLU A 51 33.81 -16.36 -57.70
C GLU A 51 32.60 -15.79 -58.45
N VAL A 52 31.79 -16.65 -59.07
CA VAL A 52 30.58 -16.24 -59.82
C VAL A 52 29.47 -15.75 -58.89
N CYS A 53 29.45 -16.17 -57.61
CA CYS A 53 28.55 -15.62 -56.61
C CYS A 53 28.85 -14.15 -56.26
N ALA A 54 30.09 -13.69 -56.42
CA ALA A 54 30.50 -12.31 -56.14
C ALA A 54 30.50 -11.40 -57.40
N ASP A 55 30.25 -11.96 -58.58
CA ASP A 55 30.35 -11.30 -59.89
C ASP A 55 29.20 -10.29 -60.13
N GLU A 56 29.43 -9.27 -60.97
CA GLU A 56 28.51 -8.12 -61.21
C GLU A 56 27.16 -8.52 -61.81
N SER A 57 27.08 -9.67 -62.49
CA SER A 57 25.85 -10.11 -63.16
C SER A 57 24.87 -10.78 -62.18
N THR A 58 23.72 -10.11 -61.95
CA THR A 58 22.67 -10.56 -61.01
C THR A 58 22.09 -11.94 -61.38
N SER A 59 22.02 -12.26 -62.67
CA SER A 59 21.47 -13.52 -63.16
C SER A 59 22.43 -14.71 -62.96
N ALA A 60 23.73 -14.53 -63.18
CA ALA A 60 24.72 -15.59 -63.00
C ALA A 60 24.96 -15.89 -61.51
N SER A 61 25.04 -14.84 -60.68
CA SER A 61 25.17 -14.97 -59.22
C SER A 61 23.97 -15.70 -58.60
N ASN A 62 22.73 -15.34 -58.95
CA ASN A 62 21.52 -16.01 -58.44
C ASN A 62 21.45 -17.50 -58.85
N LEU A 63 21.86 -17.83 -60.08
CA LEU A 63 21.90 -19.23 -60.55
C LEU A 63 23.03 -20.01 -59.86
N ALA A 64 24.19 -19.40 -59.60
CA ALA A 64 25.29 -20.02 -58.87
C ALA A 64 24.90 -20.31 -57.42
N ILE A 65 24.24 -19.36 -56.75
CA ILE A 65 23.68 -19.53 -55.40
C ILE A 65 22.66 -20.68 -55.36
N ARG A 66 21.73 -20.74 -56.31
CA ARG A 66 20.79 -21.87 -56.44
C ARG A 66 21.51 -23.22 -56.66
N GLY A 67 22.61 -23.21 -57.42
CA GLY A 67 23.47 -24.37 -57.60
C GLY A 67 24.13 -24.84 -56.30
N ILE A 68 24.59 -23.91 -55.46
CA ILE A 68 25.17 -24.20 -54.14
C ILE A 68 24.10 -24.73 -53.18
N ILE A 69 22.91 -24.11 -53.13
CA ILE A 69 21.78 -24.60 -52.33
C ILE A 69 21.45 -26.04 -52.72
N TYR A 70 21.37 -26.35 -54.02
CA TYR A 70 21.12 -27.71 -54.52
C TYR A 70 22.22 -28.71 -54.12
N LEU A 71 23.48 -28.31 -54.10
CA LEU A 71 24.57 -29.17 -53.63
C LEU A 71 24.47 -29.46 -52.13
N THR A 72 23.99 -28.47 -51.36
CA THR A 72 23.89 -28.57 -49.91
C THR A 72 22.68 -29.41 -49.48
N THR A 73 21.52 -29.22 -50.11
CA THR A 73 20.29 -30.01 -49.83
C THR A 73 20.42 -31.48 -50.23
N ASN A 74 21.30 -31.82 -51.18
CA ASN A 74 21.61 -33.21 -51.54
C ASN A 74 22.78 -33.81 -50.74
N HIS A 75 23.18 -33.20 -49.61
CA HIS A 75 24.27 -33.63 -48.72
C HIS A 75 25.65 -33.78 -49.39
N HIS A 76 25.92 -33.01 -50.45
CA HIS A 76 27.24 -33.01 -51.10
C HIS A 76 28.18 -31.93 -50.56
N LEU A 77 27.68 -31.00 -49.76
CA LEU A 77 28.44 -29.88 -49.18
C LEU A 77 27.93 -29.60 -47.76
N ASP A 78 28.85 -29.36 -46.82
CA ASP A 78 28.49 -29.01 -45.44
C ASP A 78 27.85 -27.61 -45.38
N VAL A 79 26.69 -27.52 -44.73
CA VAL A 79 25.90 -26.29 -44.63
C VAL A 79 26.64 -25.22 -43.83
N ASN A 80 27.35 -25.59 -42.75
CA ASN A 80 28.10 -24.63 -41.94
C ASN A 80 29.31 -24.05 -42.71
N TYR A 81 29.94 -24.89 -43.53
CA TYR A 81 30.98 -24.44 -44.45
C TYR A 81 30.43 -23.48 -45.52
N ALA A 82 29.25 -23.76 -46.09
CA ALA A 82 28.59 -22.88 -47.05
C ALA A 82 28.26 -21.51 -46.45
N ILE A 83 27.65 -21.50 -45.26
CA ILE A 83 27.24 -20.27 -44.56
C ILE A 83 28.46 -19.41 -44.24
N ASN A 84 29.53 -19.98 -43.70
CA ASN A 84 30.75 -19.23 -43.39
C ASN A 84 31.42 -18.65 -44.65
N LYS A 85 31.38 -19.38 -45.77
CA LYS A 85 31.89 -18.86 -47.06
C LYS A 85 31.02 -17.74 -47.61
N PHE A 86 29.69 -17.86 -47.56
CA PHE A 86 28.78 -16.78 -47.91
C PHE A 86 29.02 -15.53 -47.05
N LEU A 87 29.15 -15.69 -45.73
CA LEU A 87 29.47 -14.59 -44.81
C LEU A 87 30.81 -13.91 -45.16
N SER A 88 31.84 -14.69 -45.50
CA SER A 88 33.15 -14.13 -45.90
C SER A 88 33.13 -13.40 -47.25
N SER A 89 32.17 -13.73 -48.12
CA SER A 89 32.04 -13.12 -49.45
C SER A 89 31.21 -11.83 -49.47
N LEU A 90 30.48 -11.52 -48.39
CA LEU A 90 29.60 -10.34 -48.30
C LEU A 90 30.32 -9.00 -48.56
N PRO A 91 31.51 -8.72 -47.99
CA PRO A 91 32.16 -7.41 -48.17
C PRO A 91 32.65 -7.16 -49.61
N SER A 92 32.75 -8.21 -50.43
CA SER A 92 33.31 -8.14 -51.79
C SER A 92 32.28 -8.41 -52.89
N ALA A 93 31.03 -8.71 -52.51
CA ALA A 93 29.98 -9.08 -53.46
C ALA A 93 29.17 -7.88 -53.93
N SER A 94 28.92 -7.81 -55.24
CA SER A 94 28.00 -6.83 -55.84
C SER A 94 26.52 -7.20 -55.67
N ASN A 95 26.20 -8.50 -55.61
CA ASN A 95 24.83 -9.01 -55.42
C ASN A 95 24.62 -9.57 -53.99
N VAL A 96 24.43 -8.68 -53.02
CA VAL A 96 24.18 -9.03 -51.61
C VAL A 96 22.81 -9.71 -51.43
N TYR A 97 21.79 -9.33 -52.22
CA TYR A 97 20.43 -9.89 -52.16
C TYR A 97 20.44 -11.42 -52.30
N GLY A 98 21.11 -11.92 -53.35
CA GLY A 98 21.17 -13.35 -53.63
C GLY A 98 21.84 -14.14 -52.51
N ILE A 99 22.93 -13.60 -51.94
CA ILE A 99 23.70 -14.26 -50.87
C ILE A 99 22.86 -14.37 -49.60
N VAL A 100 22.20 -13.29 -49.17
CA VAL A 100 21.34 -13.29 -47.97
C VAL A 100 20.16 -14.27 -48.15
N LYS A 101 19.51 -14.28 -49.31
CA LYS A 101 18.43 -15.24 -49.64
C LYS A 101 18.92 -16.69 -49.66
N GLY A 102 20.16 -16.90 -50.10
CA GLY A 102 20.83 -18.21 -50.04
C GLY A 102 21.08 -18.67 -48.62
N ILE A 103 21.58 -17.79 -47.74
CA ILE A 103 21.77 -18.09 -46.31
C ILE A 103 20.43 -18.45 -45.66
N THR A 104 19.36 -17.69 -45.92
CA THR A 104 18.02 -17.96 -45.39
C THR A 104 17.49 -19.34 -45.79
N LYS A 105 17.57 -19.71 -47.07
CA LYS A 105 17.11 -21.03 -47.53
C LYS A 105 17.95 -22.18 -46.97
N LEU A 106 19.26 -21.97 -46.79
CA LEU A 106 20.13 -22.95 -46.13
C LEU A 106 19.76 -23.14 -44.66
N LEU A 107 19.42 -22.06 -43.94
CA LEU A 107 18.99 -22.12 -42.54
C LEU A 107 17.66 -22.86 -42.38
N ILE A 108 16.66 -22.60 -43.23
CA ILE A 108 15.38 -23.34 -43.23
C ILE A 108 15.62 -24.82 -43.52
N SER A 109 16.57 -25.16 -44.41
CA SER A 109 16.91 -26.56 -44.70
C SER A 109 17.64 -27.29 -43.55
N GLN A 110 18.16 -26.58 -42.55
CA GLN A 110 18.78 -27.16 -41.35
C GLN A 110 17.78 -27.39 -40.20
N SER A 111 16.63 -26.73 -40.21
CA SER A 111 15.64 -26.86 -39.13
C SER A 111 14.83 -28.15 -39.29
N ASP A 112 15.22 -29.21 -38.58
CA ASP A 112 14.41 -30.42 -38.38
C ASP A 112 13.27 -30.16 -37.38
N GLU A 113 12.13 -30.86 -37.52
CA GLU A 113 10.90 -30.65 -36.71
C GLU A 113 11.09 -30.72 -35.19
N ASN A 114 12.16 -31.36 -34.71
CA ASN A 114 12.39 -31.62 -33.28
C ASN A 114 13.56 -30.84 -32.66
N ASN A 115 14.33 -30.09 -33.44
CA ASN A 115 15.52 -29.40 -32.93
C ASN A 115 15.30 -27.90 -32.80
N LYS A 116 15.45 -27.40 -31.56
CA LYS A 116 15.68 -25.97 -31.28
C LYS A 116 16.80 -25.47 -32.19
N THR A 117 16.64 -24.26 -32.71
CA THR A 117 17.66 -23.59 -33.53
C THR A 117 19.04 -23.74 -32.91
N SER A 118 20.00 -24.20 -33.71
CA SER A 118 21.39 -24.35 -33.25
C SER A 118 22.06 -23.00 -32.96
N TYR A 119 21.42 -21.89 -33.33
CA TYR A 119 21.93 -20.53 -33.24
C TYR A 119 21.26 -19.73 -32.12
N SER A 120 22.04 -18.92 -31.42
CA SER A 120 21.57 -18.00 -30.37
C SER A 120 22.03 -16.57 -30.64
N LEU A 121 21.62 -15.63 -29.80
CA LEU A 121 22.08 -14.23 -29.86
C LEU A 121 23.60 -14.10 -29.70
N HIS A 122 24.23 -15.01 -28.95
CA HIS A 122 25.63 -14.90 -28.55
C HIS A 122 26.52 -16.00 -29.14
N ARG A 123 26.20 -17.28 -28.94
CA ARG A 123 27.00 -18.41 -29.46
C ARG A 123 26.17 -19.68 -29.71
N PRO A 124 26.30 -20.31 -30.90
CA PRO A 124 26.84 -19.71 -32.12
C PRO A 124 25.90 -18.58 -32.59
N LYS A 125 26.47 -17.43 -33.00
CA LYS A 125 25.68 -16.28 -33.47
C LYS A 125 24.90 -16.65 -34.72
N HIS A 126 23.66 -16.19 -34.82
CA HIS A 126 22.88 -16.38 -36.04
C HIS A 126 23.54 -15.70 -37.25
N PRO A 127 23.66 -16.35 -38.42
CA PRO A 127 24.34 -15.79 -39.60
C PRO A 127 23.79 -14.44 -40.04
N LEU A 128 22.47 -14.26 -40.04
CA LEU A 128 21.84 -12.97 -40.39
C LEU A 128 22.14 -11.85 -39.37
N ILE A 129 22.42 -12.17 -38.11
CA ILE A 129 22.89 -11.17 -37.13
C ILE A 129 24.30 -10.70 -37.52
N ALA A 130 25.16 -11.60 -37.99
CA ALA A 130 26.49 -11.24 -38.48
C ALA A 130 26.43 -10.38 -39.76
N VAL A 131 25.44 -10.61 -40.65
CA VAL A 131 25.16 -9.75 -41.81
C VAL A 131 24.82 -8.33 -41.35
N LEU A 132 23.89 -8.19 -40.39
CA LEU A 132 23.46 -6.88 -39.86
C LEU A 132 24.59 -6.15 -39.10
N GLN A 133 25.53 -6.89 -38.48
CA GLN A 133 26.73 -6.32 -37.87
C GLN A 133 27.77 -5.84 -38.89
N THR A 134 27.68 -6.29 -40.14
CA THR A 134 28.59 -5.89 -41.23
C THR A 134 28.14 -4.56 -41.82
N ASP A 135 26.87 -4.44 -42.25
CA ASP A 135 26.25 -3.15 -42.60
C ASP A 135 24.76 -3.14 -42.21
N GLU A 136 24.32 -2.06 -41.54
CA GLU A 136 22.91 -1.87 -41.17
C GLU A 136 21.98 -1.65 -42.38
N ASN A 137 22.54 -1.21 -43.52
CA ASN A 137 21.78 -0.97 -44.76
C ASN A 137 21.20 -2.26 -45.38
N TYR A 138 21.64 -3.45 -44.95
CA TYR A 138 21.08 -4.73 -45.38
C TYR A 138 19.78 -5.11 -44.66
N LEU A 139 19.31 -4.29 -43.72
CA LEU A 139 18.11 -4.55 -42.95
C LEU A 139 16.84 -4.80 -43.80
N PRO A 140 16.51 -4.01 -44.84
CA PRO A 140 15.34 -4.28 -45.68
C PRO A 140 15.40 -5.66 -46.36
N LEU A 141 16.60 -6.09 -46.77
CA LEU A 141 16.83 -7.41 -47.37
C LEU A 141 16.60 -8.53 -46.36
N VAL A 142 17.07 -8.34 -45.12
CA VAL A 142 16.84 -9.31 -44.04
C VAL A 142 15.35 -9.39 -43.69
N LEU A 143 14.62 -8.27 -43.68
CA LEU A 143 13.18 -8.23 -43.43
C LEU A 143 12.38 -8.96 -44.52
N GLU A 144 12.67 -8.73 -45.80
CA GLU A 144 12.03 -9.46 -46.92
C GLU A 144 12.30 -10.96 -46.80
N ASN A 145 13.53 -11.35 -46.44
CA ASN A 145 13.87 -12.76 -46.26
C ASN A 145 13.21 -13.39 -45.02
N ILE A 146 12.97 -12.65 -43.95
CA ILE A 146 12.18 -13.11 -42.80
C ILE A 146 10.73 -13.33 -43.23
N ALA A 147 10.14 -12.38 -43.97
CA ALA A 147 8.78 -12.52 -44.48
C ALA A 147 8.63 -13.73 -45.42
N ASP A 148 9.56 -13.90 -46.37
CA ASP A 148 9.62 -15.06 -47.26
C ASP A 148 9.73 -16.37 -46.46
N ALA A 149 10.66 -16.44 -45.49
CA ALA A 149 10.89 -17.64 -44.68
C ALA A 149 9.67 -18.03 -43.84
N VAL A 150 8.99 -17.03 -43.28
CA VAL A 150 7.77 -17.26 -42.50
C VAL A 150 6.62 -17.67 -43.42
N SER A 151 6.51 -17.10 -44.62
CA SER A 151 5.44 -17.47 -45.57
C SER A 151 5.57 -18.88 -46.15
N GLU A 152 6.80 -19.39 -46.30
CA GLU A 152 7.07 -20.71 -46.90
C GLU A 152 6.72 -21.88 -45.94
N ASP A 153 7.08 -21.80 -44.66
CA ASP A 153 6.95 -22.92 -43.69
C ASP A 153 6.52 -22.47 -42.26
N ASN A 154 5.76 -21.37 -42.14
CA ASN A 154 5.18 -20.76 -40.92
C ASN A 154 6.00 -21.03 -39.64
N LEU A 155 5.75 -22.15 -38.96
CA LEU A 155 6.42 -22.56 -37.72
C LEU A 155 7.95 -22.73 -37.82
N ARG A 156 8.44 -23.43 -38.85
CA ARG A 156 9.89 -23.70 -39.00
C ARG A 156 10.65 -22.43 -39.38
N GLY A 157 10.02 -21.60 -40.22
CA GLY A 157 10.51 -20.26 -40.56
C GLY A 157 10.64 -19.37 -39.34
N PHE A 158 9.60 -19.30 -38.50
CA PHE A 158 9.63 -18.53 -37.26
C PHE A 158 10.70 -19.00 -36.27
N GLN A 159 10.79 -20.31 -36.02
CA GLN A 159 11.79 -20.86 -35.09
C GLN A 159 13.22 -20.57 -35.57
N SER A 160 13.48 -20.76 -36.87
CA SER A 160 14.77 -20.47 -37.50
C SER A 160 15.16 -18.99 -37.38
N MET A 161 14.19 -18.09 -37.51
CA MET A 161 14.40 -16.64 -37.49
C MET A 161 14.29 -16.01 -36.09
N GLU A 162 13.84 -16.74 -35.06
CA GLU A 162 13.62 -16.26 -33.69
C GLU A 162 14.83 -15.48 -33.13
N PRO A 163 16.09 -15.94 -33.25
CA PRO A 163 17.23 -15.19 -32.73
C PRO A 163 17.43 -13.84 -33.41
N VAL A 164 17.12 -13.74 -34.71
CA VAL A 164 17.26 -12.50 -35.50
C VAL A 164 16.16 -11.52 -35.14
N ILE A 165 14.92 -12.01 -35.01
CA ILE A 165 13.77 -11.22 -34.57
C ILE A 165 14.05 -10.65 -33.16
N CYS A 166 14.52 -11.49 -32.24
CA CYS A 166 14.91 -11.05 -30.90
C CYS A 166 16.04 -10.00 -30.93
N TYR A 167 17.03 -10.15 -31.82
CA TYR A 167 18.13 -9.18 -31.97
C TYR A 167 17.64 -7.82 -32.46
N ILE A 168 16.77 -7.79 -33.47
CA ILE A 168 16.21 -6.54 -34.03
C ILE A 168 15.30 -5.85 -33.00
N LEU A 169 14.48 -6.61 -32.26
CA LEU A 169 13.58 -6.05 -31.26
C LEU A 169 14.34 -5.53 -30.01
N SER A 170 15.34 -6.27 -29.53
CA SER A 170 16.12 -5.95 -28.32
C SER A 170 17.19 -4.84 -28.52
N ASN A 171 17.46 -4.49 -29.78
CA ASN A 171 18.25 -3.34 -30.24
C ASN A 171 19.56 -3.02 -29.48
N PRO A 172 20.68 -3.70 -29.76
CA PRO A 172 21.98 -3.43 -29.11
C PRO A 172 22.79 -2.27 -29.72
N ALA A 173 22.32 -1.62 -30.80
CA ALA A 173 23.06 -0.55 -31.50
C ALA A 173 22.53 0.85 -31.16
N PRO A 174 23.35 1.78 -30.60
CA PRO A 174 22.92 3.09 -30.14
C PRO A 174 22.74 4.15 -31.25
N GLN A 175 22.72 3.77 -32.54
CA GLN A 175 22.64 4.73 -33.64
C GLN A 175 21.21 4.85 -34.19
N ARG A 176 20.60 6.00 -33.89
CA ARG A 176 19.21 6.45 -34.17
C ARG A 176 18.83 6.58 -35.67
N LYS A 177 19.30 5.71 -36.57
CA LYS A 177 19.06 5.89 -38.02
C LYS A 177 18.00 5.01 -38.65
N CYS A 178 17.31 4.13 -37.92
CA CYS A 178 16.18 3.40 -38.50
C CYS A 178 15.10 2.99 -37.48
N ASP A 179 14.41 3.96 -36.88
CA ASP A 179 13.23 3.73 -36.02
C ASP A 179 12.10 2.99 -36.78
N CYS A 180 12.03 3.13 -38.12
CA CYS A 180 11.05 2.43 -38.96
C CYS A 180 11.26 0.92 -39.05
N SER A 181 12.43 0.40 -38.69
CA SER A 181 12.77 -1.01 -38.89
C SER A 181 11.98 -1.97 -37.99
N LYS A 182 11.76 -1.59 -36.73
CA LYS A 182 10.95 -2.37 -35.78
C LYS A 182 9.49 -2.40 -36.22
N SER A 183 8.92 -1.24 -36.55
CA SER A 183 7.53 -1.15 -37.04
C SER A 183 7.34 -1.93 -38.33
N LEU A 184 8.28 -1.87 -39.27
CA LEU A 184 8.20 -2.59 -40.54
C LEU A 184 8.36 -4.10 -40.35
N LEU A 185 9.30 -4.56 -39.51
CA LEU A 185 9.43 -5.98 -39.15
C LEU A 185 8.12 -6.48 -38.57
N ILE A 186 7.55 -5.73 -37.64
CA ILE A 186 6.29 -6.06 -37.00
C ILE A 186 5.13 -6.13 -38.01
N GLU A 187 5.02 -5.17 -38.93
CA GLU A 187 4.01 -5.20 -39.99
C GLU A 187 4.16 -6.46 -40.85
N THR A 188 5.38 -6.75 -41.30
CA THR A 188 5.65 -7.93 -42.12
C THR A 188 5.32 -9.23 -41.39
N LEU A 189 5.64 -9.34 -40.10
CA LEU A 189 5.28 -10.50 -39.28
C LEU A 189 3.76 -10.62 -39.12
N LEU A 190 3.05 -9.51 -38.88
CA LEU A 190 1.60 -9.52 -38.72
C LEU A 190 0.85 -9.89 -40.01
N ASP A 191 1.35 -9.49 -41.18
CA ASP A 191 0.77 -9.88 -42.47
C ASP A 191 0.89 -11.39 -42.75
N THR A 192 1.90 -12.05 -42.19
CA THR A 192 2.17 -13.48 -42.36
C THR A 192 1.35 -14.40 -41.44
N VAL A 193 0.68 -13.88 -40.41
CA VAL A 193 -0.04 -14.68 -39.38
C VAL A 193 -1.33 -15.33 -39.90
N LYS A 194 -1.71 -15.12 -41.16
CA LYS A 194 -3.08 -15.40 -41.63
C LYS A 194 -3.55 -16.86 -41.50
N ASN A 195 -2.66 -17.82 -41.27
CA ASN A 195 -2.96 -19.25 -41.43
C ASN A 195 -2.84 -20.13 -40.17
N GLU A 196 -2.13 -19.74 -39.09
CA GLU A 196 -1.87 -20.65 -37.94
C GLU A 196 -1.87 -19.97 -36.55
N ALA A 197 -2.67 -20.47 -35.61
CA ALA A 197 -2.76 -19.98 -34.21
C ALA A 197 -1.41 -19.97 -33.47
N LYS A 198 -0.57 -20.96 -33.75
CA LYS A 198 0.73 -21.11 -33.08
C LYS A 198 1.68 -19.95 -33.40
N THR A 199 1.61 -19.40 -34.61
CA THR A 199 2.42 -18.23 -35.00
C THR A 199 2.00 -16.97 -34.26
N ALA A 200 0.70 -16.83 -33.94
CA ALA A 200 0.21 -15.74 -33.09
C ALA A 200 0.81 -15.78 -31.68
N PHE A 201 0.98 -16.97 -31.09
CA PHE A 201 1.64 -17.09 -29.77
C PHE A 201 3.10 -16.65 -29.79
N TYR A 202 3.86 -16.98 -30.84
CA TYR A 202 5.25 -16.53 -30.97
C TYR A 202 5.34 -15.00 -31.12
N ILE A 203 4.39 -14.38 -31.83
CA ILE A 203 4.34 -12.92 -31.97
C ILE A 203 3.96 -12.25 -30.64
N LEU A 204 3.01 -12.82 -29.89
CA LEU A 204 2.68 -12.36 -28.53
C LEU A 204 3.83 -12.58 -27.53
N ARG A 205 4.78 -13.48 -27.83
CA ARG A 205 6.01 -13.64 -27.03
C ARG A 205 7.04 -12.55 -27.31
N CYS A 206 6.91 -11.84 -28.43
CA CYS A 206 7.82 -10.77 -28.83
C CYS A 206 7.50 -9.42 -28.18
N ILE A 207 6.30 -9.23 -27.62
CA ILE A 207 5.89 -7.92 -27.05
C ILE A 207 6.78 -7.47 -25.88
N PRO A 208 7.17 -8.34 -24.92
CA PRO A 208 8.13 -7.96 -23.87
C PRO A 208 9.48 -7.45 -24.41
N LEU A 209 9.88 -7.90 -25.60
CA LEU A 209 11.15 -7.52 -26.23
C LEU A 209 11.13 -6.08 -26.80
N LEU A 210 9.97 -5.42 -26.82
CA LEU A 210 9.85 -4.03 -27.26
C LEU A 210 10.42 -3.01 -26.25
N GLN A 211 10.75 -3.46 -25.02
CA GLN A 211 11.38 -2.66 -23.95
C GLN A 211 10.66 -1.32 -23.74
N ILE A 212 9.50 -1.33 -23.07
CA ILE A 212 8.62 -0.16 -22.93
C ILE A 212 9.13 0.77 -21.82
N GLU A 213 10.26 1.45 -22.03
CA GLU A 213 10.90 2.35 -21.04
C GLU A 213 10.89 3.83 -21.44
N GLU A 214 10.81 4.15 -22.73
CA GLU A 214 10.86 5.52 -23.25
C GLU A 214 9.56 5.97 -23.92
N TYR A 215 9.39 7.29 -24.04
CA TYR A 215 8.20 7.95 -24.61
C TYR A 215 7.81 7.42 -26.01
N TYR A 216 8.78 7.20 -26.90
CA TYR A 216 8.53 6.76 -28.27
C TYR A 216 8.21 5.26 -28.37
N GLN A 217 8.84 4.44 -27.53
CA GLN A 217 8.64 2.98 -27.51
C GLN A 217 7.22 2.60 -27.11
N VAL A 218 6.57 3.40 -26.25
CA VAL A 218 5.16 3.23 -25.88
C VAL A 218 4.25 3.38 -27.10
N VAL A 219 4.52 4.34 -27.98
CA VAL A 219 3.73 4.58 -29.20
C VAL A 219 3.91 3.45 -30.21
N GLU A 220 5.15 2.97 -30.37
CA GLU A 220 5.45 1.81 -31.22
C GLU A 220 4.73 0.55 -30.74
N ALA A 221 4.80 0.26 -29.44
CA ALA A 221 4.12 -0.87 -28.85
C ALA A 221 2.59 -0.75 -28.95
N ALA A 222 2.03 0.44 -28.76
CA ALA A 222 0.59 0.68 -28.92
C ALA A 222 0.13 0.44 -30.35
N ASN A 223 0.87 0.95 -31.35
CA ASN A 223 0.60 0.71 -32.76
C ASN A 223 0.72 -0.76 -33.15
N PHE A 224 1.68 -1.47 -32.56
CA PHE A 224 1.80 -2.91 -32.74
C PHE A 224 0.57 -3.66 -32.25
N ILE A 225 0.11 -3.40 -31.02
CA ILE A 225 -1.08 -4.05 -30.46
C ILE A 225 -2.33 -3.73 -31.30
N LEU A 226 -2.49 -2.48 -31.74
CA LEU A 226 -3.58 -2.06 -32.63
C LEU A 226 -3.62 -2.87 -33.94
N LYS A 227 -2.46 -3.17 -34.53
CA LYS A 227 -2.37 -3.98 -35.75
C LYS A 227 -2.51 -5.47 -35.46
N ALA A 228 -1.93 -5.95 -34.35
CA ALA A 228 -2.01 -7.33 -33.93
C ALA A 228 -3.46 -7.77 -33.68
N GLN A 229 -4.27 -6.91 -33.04
CA GLN A 229 -5.70 -7.16 -32.85
C GLN A 229 -6.41 -7.41 -34.19
N LYS A 230 -6.18 -6.56 -35.20
CA LYS A 230 -6.81 -6.70 -36.52
C LYS A 230 -6.42 -8.01 -37.20
N ALA A 231 -5.14 -8.39 -37.11
CA ALA A 231 -4.66 -9.66 -37.65
C ALA A 231 -5.29 -10.85 -36.91
N PHE A 232 -5.37 -10.80 -35.57
CA PHE A 232 -5.89 -11.90 -34.76
C PHE A 232 -7.42 -12.06 -34.81
N VAL A 233 -8.18 -11.00 -35.08
CA VAL A 233 -9.63 -11.11 -35.32
C VAL A 233 -9.92 -11.89 -36.61
N SER A 234 -9.04 -11.80 -37.62
CA SER A 234 -9.20 -12.50 -38.90
C SER A 234 -8.74 -13.96 -38.90
N LEU A 235 -8.15 -14.45 -37.80
CA LEU A 235 -7.62 -15.80 -37.67
C LEU A 235 -8.73 -16.86 -37.50
N GLN A 236 -8.66 -17.93 -38.28
CA GLN A 236 -9.44 -19.15 -38.06
C GLN A 236 -8.74 -20.03 -37.01
N CYS A 237 -9.13 -19.92 -35.74
CA CYS A 237 -8.58 -20.73 -34.65
C CYS A 237 -9.68 -21.44 -33.84
N ASN A 238 -9.27 -22.50 -33.14
CA ASN A 238 -10.06 -23.18 -32.12
C ASN A 238 -10.49 -22.20 -31.02
N GLU A 239 -11.65 -22.42 -30.40
CA GLU A 239 -12.21 -21.52 -29.40
C GLU A 239 -11.28 -21.31 -28.20
N SER A 240 -10.61 -22.35 -27.71
CA SER A 240 -9.68 -22.26 -26.57
C SER A 240 -8.42 -21.43 -26.87
N GLU A 241 -7.86 -21.58 -28.08
CA GLU A 241 -6.70 -20.81 -28.53
C GLU A 241 -7.07 -19.33 -28.72
N ARG A 242 -8.27 -19.08 -29.26
CA ARG A 242 -8.80 -17.73 -29.42
C ARG A 242 -8.95 -17.02 -28.08
N ILE A 243 -9.51 -17.69 -27.07
CA ILE A 243 -9.66 -17.16 -25.70
C ILE A 243 -8.31 -16.77 -25.12
N TYR A 244 -7.32 -17.66 -25.18
CA TYR A 244 -5.99 -17.41 -24.62
C TYR A 244 -5.24 -16.25 -25.33
N ILE A 245 -5.35 -16.17 -26.66
CA ILE A 245 -4.82 -15.04 -27.45
C ILE A 245 -5.50 -13.73 -27.02
N SER A 246 -6.82 -13.73 -26.86
CA SER A 246 -7.56 -12.53 -26.45
C SER A 246 -7.22 -12.08 -25.03
N GLU A 247 -6.94 -12.99 -24.10
CA GLU A 247 -6.57 -12.66 -22.72
C GLU A 247 -5.17 -12.05 -22.63
N LEU A 248 -4.20 -12.62 -23.34
CA LEU A 248 -2.85 -12.04 -23.42
C LEU A 248 -2.88 -10.67 -24.08
N LEU A 249 -3.68 -10.53 -25.14
CA LEU A 249 -3.85 -9.25 -25.81
C LEU A 249 -4.51 -8.22 -24.88
N LEU A 250 -5.54 -8.61 -24.12
CA LEU A 250 -6.19 -7.75 -23.13
C LEU A 250 -5.21 -7.31 -22.02
N LEU A 251 -4.39 -8.23 -21.52
CA LEU A 251 -3.37 -7.89 -20.52
C LEU A 251 -2.36 -6.89 -21.08
N SER A 252 -1.91 -7.11 -22.31
CA SER A 252 -0.94 -6.24 -22.98
C SER A 252 -1.52 -4.85 -23.31
N THR A 253 -2.80 -4.76 -23.70
CA THR A 253 -3.49 -3.48 -23.92
C THR A 253 -3.64 -2.69 -22.62
N LEU A 254 -4.06 -3.34 -21.53
CA LEU A 254 -4.24 -2.70 -20.22
C LEU A 254 -2.91 -2.16 -19.68
N SER A 255 -1.85 -2.94 -19.75
CA SER A 255 -0.54 -2.51 -19.26
C SER A 255 0.13 -1.44 -20.14
N LEU A 256 -0.06 -1.48 -21.47
CA LEU A 256 0.34 -0.36 -22.33
C LEU A 256 -0.49 0.90 -22.07
N SER A 257 -1.77 0.75 -21.75
CA SER A 257 -2.62 1.90 -21.41
C SER A 257 -2.13 2.60 -20.15
N GLU A 258 -1.71 1.85 -19.12
CA GLU A 258 -1.06 2.39 -17.93
C GLU A 258 0.21 3.18 -18.26
N ARG A 259 1.12 2.58 -19.06
CA ARG A 259 2.36 3.26 -19.46
C ARG A 259 2.06 4.50 -20.30
N SER A 260 1.06 4.44 -21.18
CA SER A 260 0.63 5.60 -21.97
C SER A 260 0.20 6.75 -21.07
N ILE A 261 -0.58 6.48 -20.01
CA ILE A 261 -0.98 7.49 -19.03
C ILE A 261 0.22 8.08 -18.29
N VAL A 262 1.16 7.24 -17.84
CA VAL A 262 2.38 7.69 -17.13
C VAL A 262 3.25 8.61 -17.99
N TYR A 263 3.37 8.33 -19.30
CA TYR A 263 4.15 9.16 -20.23
C TYR A 263 3.33 10.27 -20.92
N GLY A 264 2.04 10.43 -20.62
CA GLY A 264 1.17 11.50 -21.13
C GLY A 264 0.61 11.30 -22.54
N HIS A 265 0.53 10.06 -23.02
CA HIS A 265 -0.11 9.67 -24.30
C HIS A 265 -1.61 9.37 -24.11
N ASP A 266 -2.41 9.50 -25.18
CA ASP A 266 -3.83 9.19 -25.17
C ASP A 266 -4.11 7.67 -25.37
N PRO A 267 -4.68 6.95 -24.38
CA PRO A 267 -4.96 5.51 -24.47
C PRO A 267 -6.32 5.17 -25.09
N THR A 268 -7.12 6.14 -25.54
CA THR A 268 -8.52 5.93 -25.99
C THR A 268 -8.70 4.77 -26.97
N ARG A 269 -7.83 4.65 -27.98
CA ARG A 269 -7.88 3.57 -28.98
C ARG A 269 -7.56 2.19 -28.39
N LEU A 270 -6.61 2.12 -27.46
CA LEU A 270 -6.29 0.87 -26.76
C LEU A 270 -7.45 0.41 -25.88
N LEU A 271 -8.18 1.37 -25.30
CA LEU A 271 -9.36 1.10 -24.47
C LEU A 271 -10.56 0.59 -25.27
N GLU A 272 -10.79 1.13 -26.48
CA GLU A 272 -11.83 0.61 -27.38
C GLU A 272 -11.56 -0.83 -27.81
N ILE A 273 -10.28 -1.17 -28.01
CA ILE A 273 -9.88 -2.56 -28.24
C ILE A 273 -10.17 -3.39 -27.00
N ALA A 274 -9.72 -2.94 -25.82
CA ALA A 274 -9.91 -3.68 -24.58
C ALA A 274 -11.40 -3.93 -24.28
N SER A 275 -12.29 -2.97 -24.53
CA SER A 275 -13.74 -3.15 -24.36
C SER A 275 -14.32 -4.17 -25.34
N ASN A 276 -13.94 -4.11 -26.61
CA ASN A 276 -14.43 -5.06 -27.62
C ASN A 276 -13.96 -6.50 -27.33
N MET A 277 -12.71 -6.64 -26.87
CA MET A 277 -12.15 -7.94 -26.48
C MET A 277 -12.80 -8.48 -25.21
N SER A 278 -13.07 -7.62 -24.23
CA SER A 278 -13.77 -7.99 -22.99
C SER A 278 -15.19 -8.48 -23.24
N ILE A 279 -15.95 -7.80 -24.12
CA ILE A 279 -17.29 -8.24 -24.54
C ILE A 279 -17.24 -9.55 -25.32
N SER A 280 -16.23 -9.75 -26.16
CA SER A 280 -16.06 -11.00 -26.91
C SER A 280 -15.75 -12.18 -25.98
N LEU A 281 -15.00 -11.93 -24.90
CA LEU A 281 -14.68 -12.93 -23.88
C LEU A 281 -15.91 -13.26 -23.01
N SER A 282 -16.76 -12.28 -22.68
CA SER A 282 -17.92 -12.50 -21.79
C SER A 282 -19.02 -13.37 -22.40
N GLN A 283 -19.00 -13.56 -23.72
CA GLN A 283 -19.91 -14.46 -24.43
C GLN A 283 -19.52 -15.94 -24.27
N ILE A 284 -18.35 -16.24 -23.69
CA ILE A 284 -17.80 -17.59 -23.59
C ILE A 284 -17.68 -17.99 -22.12
N ASN A 285 -18.40 -19.04 -21.71
CA ASN A 285 -18.33 -19.61 -20.36
C ASN A 285 -16.99 -20.36 -20.17
N PHE A 286 -15.93 -19.64 -19.83
CA PHE A 286 -14.61 -20.24 -19.60
C PHE A 286 -13.97 -19.75 -18.28
N THR A 287 -13.20 -20.63 -17.66
CA THR A 287 -12.48 -20.38 -16.41
C THR A 287 -11.04 -20.02 -16.71
N SER A 288 -10.67 -18.73 -16.59
CA SER A 288 -9.30 -18.30 -16.86
C SER A 288 -8.65 -17.57 -15.70
N SER A 289 -7.35 -17.84 -15.54
CA SER A 289 -6.52 -17.26 -14.47
C SER A 289 -6.05 -15.83 -14.78
N TYR A 290 -6.15 -15.37 -16.03
CA TYR A 290 -5.69 -14.04 -16.44
C TYR A 290 -6.72 -12.94 -16.18
N VAL A 291 -7.99 -13.26 -15.94
CA VAL A 291 -9.01 -12.27 -15.56
C VAL A 291 -8.65 -11.61 -14.23
N ASN A 292 -8.22 -12.40 -13.24
CA ASN A 292 -7.73 -11.91 -11.95
C ASN A 292 -6.53 -10.96 -12.10
N LEU A 293 -5.62 -11.26 -13.05
CA LEU A 293 -4.48 -10.40 -13.37
C LEU A 293 -4.93 -9.07 -14.02
N CYS A 294 -5.88 -9.13 -14.96
CA CYS A 294 -6.46 -7.96 -15.60
C CYS A 294 -7.17 -7.07 -14.57
N LEU A 295 -7.98 -7.64 -13.68
CA LEU A 295 -8.65 -6.89 -12.60
C LEU A 295 -7.65 -6.23 -11.64
N ALA A 296 -6.58 -6.93 -11.26
CA ALA A 296 -5.51 -6.35 -10.43
C ALA A 296 -4.78 -5.20 -11.15
N SER A 297 -4.57 -5.30 -12.47
CA SER A 297 -4.00 -4.21 -13.27
C SER A 297 -4.94 -3.01 -13.34
N ILE A 298 -6.25 -3.23 -13.55
CA ILE A 298 -7.26 -2.17 -13.56
C ILE A 298 -7.31 -1.47 -12.21
N ALA A 299 -7.31 -2.21 -11.08
CA ALA A 299 -7.31 -1.63 -9.75
C ALA A 299 -6.12 -0.68 -9.51
N LYS A 300 -4.94 -1.00 -10.07
CA LYS A 300 -3.77 -0.13 -10.00
C LYS A 300 -3.90 1.09 -10.92
N ILE A 301 -4.37 0.88 -12.16
CA ILE A 301 -4.58 1.94 -13.14
C ILE A 301 -5.56 2.99 -12.62
N LEU A 302 -6.67 2.56 -11.99
CA LEU A 302 -7.70 3.44 -11.44
C LEU A 302 -7.16 4.44 -10.41
N LYS A 303 -6.03 4.15 -9.74
CA LYS A 303 -5.38 5.08 -8.80
C LYS A 303 -4.60 6.21 -9.48
N THR A 304 -4.30 6.07 -10.76
CA THR A 304 -3.48 7.00 -11.55
C THR A 304 -4.30 7.79 -12.58
N VAL A 305 -5.48 7.29 -12.93
CA VAL A 305 -6.31 7.85 -14.01
C VAL A 305 -7.23 8.94 -13.50
N SER A 306 -7.32 10.04 -14.25
CA SER A 306 -8.29 11.12 -14.05
C SER A 306 -9.26 11.23 -15.23
N GLY A 307 -10.54 11.51 -14.96
CA GLY A 307 -11.50 11.95 -15.98
C GLY A 307 -12.28 10.85 -16.70
N GLN A 308 -12.64 11.12 -17.96
CA GLN A 308 -13.51 10.27 -18.81
C GLN A 308 -12.96 8.86 -19.06
N LEU A 309 -11.64 8.66 -18.91
CA LEU A 309 -11.01 7.35 -19.06
C LEU A 309 -11.45 6.36 -17.96
N VAL A 310 -11.82 6.86 -16.76
CA VAL A 310 -12.27 6.02 -15.65
C VAL A 310 -13.51 5.21 -16.04
N GLU A 311 -14.47 5.83 -16.74
CA GLU A 311 -15.71 5.16 -17.18
C GLU A 311 -15.44 3.97 -18.11
N LYS A 312 -14.45 4.10 -19.00
CA LYS A 312 -14.02 3.00 -19.90
C LYS A 312 -13.34 1.86 -19.13
N TYR A 313 -12.51 2.14 -18.12
CA TYR A 313 -11.93 1.08 -17.29
C TYR A 313 -12.96 0.39 -16.40
N VAL A 314 -13.91 1.15 -15.86
CA VAL A 314 -15.01 0.64 -15.03
C VAL A 314 -15.92 -0.27 -15.85
N SER A 315 -16.26 0.10 -17.09
CA SER A 315 -17.09 -0.75 -17.95
C SER A 315 -16.39 -2.06 -18.32
N ILE A 316 -15.08 -2.02 -18.61
CA ILE A 316 -14.27 -3.23 -18.81
C ILE A 316 -14.27 -4.10 -17.54
N ALA A 317 -14.09 -3.49 -16.36
CA ALA A 317 -14.12 -4.22 -15.10
C ALA A 317 -15.49 -4.87 -14.83
N ILE A 318 -16.61 -4.19 -15.10
CA ILE A 318 -17.96 -4.75 -14.95
C ILE A 318 -18.14 -6.02 -15.79
N VAL A 319 -17.66 -6.00 -17.04
CA VAL A 319 -17.73 -7.16 -17.94
C VAL A 319 -16.81 -8.29 -17.46
N LEU A 320 -15.62 -7.96 -16.96
CA LEU A 320 -14.68 -8.94 -16.39
C LEU A 320 -15.16 -9.54 -15.06
N LEU A 321 -16.03 -8.86 -14.32
CA LEU A 321 -16.63 -9.36 -13.09
C LEU A 321 -17.73 -10.41 -13.34
N ASP A 322 -18.26 -10.50 -14.56
CA ASP A 322 -19.29 -11.49 -14.93
C ASP A 322 -18.71 -12.91 -15.16
N PHE A 323 -17.39 -13.08 -15.09
CA PHE A 323 -16.72 -14.38 -15.24
C PHE A 323 -16.73 -15.18 -13.93
N ARG A 324 -16.78 -16.52 -14.03
CA ARG A 324 -16.73 -17.43 -12.87
C ARG A 324 -15.30 -17.53 -12.31
N HIS A 325 -15.17 -17.68 -10.97
CA HIS A 325 -13.92 -17.84 -10.19
C HIS A 325 -13.04 -16.58 -10.01
N ILE A 326 -13.62 -15.52 -9.47
CA ILE A 326 -12.90 -14.29 -9.09
C ILE A 326 -12.43 -14.42 -7.64
N SER A 327 -11.16 -14.09 -7.41
CA SER A 327 -10.59 -14.02 -6.05
C SER A 327 -11.28 -12.91 -5.25
N PRO A 328 -11.87 -13.19 -4.07
CA PRO A 328 -12.51 -12.16 -3.24
C PRO A 328 -11.52 -11.07 -2.79
N THR A 329 -10.25 -11.41 -2.57
CA THR A 329 -9.22 -10.39 -2.26
C THR A 329 -8.95 -9.47 -3.46
N ILE A 330 -8.96 -9.98 -4.70
CA ILE A 330 -8.80 -9.13 -5.91
C ILE A 330 -10.04 -8.27 -6.15
N ALA A 331 -11.24 -8.82 -5.92
CA ALA A 331 -12.47 -8.06 -5.91
C ALA A 331 -12.39 -6.90 -4.90
N ALA A 332 -11.93 -7.17 -3.67
CA ALA A 332 -11.72 -6.15 -2.64
C ALA A 332 -10.65 -5.11 -2.99
N LEU A 333 -9.60 -5.50 -3.71
CA LEU A 333 -8.61 -4.57 -4.22
C LEU A 333 -9.22 -3.59 -5.23
N LEU A 334 -10.08 -4.10 -6.13
CA LEU A 334 -10.86 -3.27 -7.05
C LEU A 334 -11.84 -2.38 -6.29
N THR A 335 -12.60 -2.92 -5.32
CA THR A 335 -13.53 -2.15 -4.47
C THR A 335 -12.80 -1.01 -3.77
N SER A 336 -11.64 -1.27 -3.17
CA SER A 336 -10.86 -0.25 -2.46
C SER A 336 -10.46 0.91 -3.37
N SER A 337 -10.12 0.60 -4.63
CA SER A 337 -9.70 1.59 -5.62
C SER A 337 -10.89 2.42 -6.12
N VAL A 338 -12.05 1.79 -6.27
CA VAL A 338 -13.32 2.45 -6.63
C VAL A 338 -13.82 3.34 -5.50
N ILE A 339 -13.77 2.86 -4.25
CA ILE A 339 -14.16 3.64 -3.06
C ILE A 339 -13.28 4.88 -2.89
N GLN A 340 -12.00 4.81 -3.27
CA GLN A 340 -11.10 5.97 -3.23
C GLN A 340 -11.48 7.06 -4.25
N LEU A 341 -12.18 6.71 -5.33
CA LEU A 341 -12.59 7.66 -6.38
C LEU A 341 -13.94 8.33 -6.11
N LEU A 342 -14.84 7.68 -5.34
CA LEU A 342 -16.17 8.23 -4.98
C LEU A 342 -16.16 9.61 -4.27
N PRO A 343 -15.22 9.94 -3.36
CA PRO A 343 -15.19 11.20 -2.63
C PRO A 343 -14.52 12.34 -3.38
N GLU A 344 -14.00 12.12 -4.60
CA GLU A 344 -13.42 13.16 -5.46
C GLU A 344 -14.40 13.60 -6.56
N PRO A 345 -15.53 14.27 -6.26
CA PRO A 345 -16.38 14.86 -7.29
C PRO A 345 -15.71 16.16 -7.76
N SER A 346 -14.64 16.06 -8.55
CA SER A 346 -14.26 17.21 -9.36
C SER A 346 -15.23 17.27 -10.54
N VAL A 347 -15.87 18.42 -10.74
CA VAL A 347 -16.77 18.72 -11.88
C VAL A 347 -16.05 18.52 -13.23
N ILE A 348 -14.73 18.41 -13.21
CA ILE A 348 -13.84 18.20 -14.35
C ILE A 348 -13.63 16.69 -14.64
N SER A 349 -13.81 15.81 -13.64
CA SER A 349 -13.45 14.39 -13.74
C SER A 349 -14.62 13.41 -13.84
N PHE A 350 -15.82 13.72 -13.36
CA PHE A 350 -16.95 12.78 -13.33
C PHE A 350 -18.22 13.40 -13.91
N GLY A 351 -18.83 12.73 -14.91
CA GLY A 351 -20.20 12.97 -15.34
C GLY A 351 -21.21 12.13 -14.56
N GLU A 352 -22.51 12.46 -14.59
CA GLU A 352 -23.55 11.71 -13.85
C GLU A 352 -23.60 10.20 -14.20
N SER A 353 -23.21 9.82 -15.43
CA SER A 353 -23.09 8.42 -15.89
C SER A 353 -21.94 7.64 -15.25
N SER A 354 -20.87 8.34 -14.85
CA SER A 354 -19.70 7.70 -14.24
C SER A 354 -19.95 7.34 -12.77
N SER A 355 -20.73 8.15 -12.04
CA SER A 355 -21.18 7.80 -10.68
C SER A 355 -22.13 6.60 -10.67
N SER A 356 -23.03 6.49 -11.65
CA SER A 356 -23.93 5.33 -11.74
C SER A 356 -23.16 4.06 -12.10
N SER A 357 -22.19 4.12 -13.01
CA SER A 357 -21.33 2.99 -13.37
C SER A 357 -20.47 2.50 -12.20
N LEU A 358 -19.89 3.42 -11.41
CA LEU A 358 -19.13 3.07 -10.20
C LEU A 358 -20.03 2.43 -9.14
N SER A 359 -21.26 2.91 -8.97
CA SER A 359 -22.23 2.32 -8.04
C SER A 359 -22.69 0.93 -8.47
N GLN A 360 -22.91 0.71 -9.77
CA GLN A 360 -23.25 -0.61 -10.34
C GLN A 360 -22.10 -1.62 -10.16
N LEU A 361 -20.86 -1.19 -10.41
CA LEU A 361 -19.68 -2.01 -10.17
C LEU A 361 -19.56 -2.38 -8.69
N LEU A 362 -19.79 -1.42 -7.79
CA LEU A 362 -19.77 -1.66 -6.35
C LEU A 362 -20.85 -2.68 -5.92
N THR A 363 -22.07 -2.57 -6.44
CA THR A 363 -23.14 -3.56 -6.18
C THR A 363 -22.79 -4.95 -6.72
N LYS A 364 -22.17 -5.06 -7.89
CA LYS A 364 -21.70 -6.37 -8.41
C LYS A 364 -20.59 -6.96 -7.55
N LEU A 365 -19.65 -6.13 -7.06
CA LEU A 365 -18.61 -6.58 -6.15
C LEU A 365 -19.19 -7.06 -4.81
N GLU A 366 -20.19 -6.35 -4.28
CA GLU A 366 -20.96 -6.77 -3.09
C GLU A 366 -21.61 -8.15 -3.29
N GLN A 367 -22.16 -8.43 -4.47
CA GLN A 367 -22.70 -9.75 -4.81
C GLN A 367 -21.60 -10.83 -4.90
N CYS A 368 -20.41 -10.51 -5.39
CA CYS A 368 -19.28 -11.43 -5.38
C CYS A 368 -18.85 -11.81 -3.95
N PHE A 369 -18.88 -10.88 -3.00
CA PHE A 369 -18.58 -11.18 -1.59
C PHE A 369 -19.61 -12.13 -0.97
N LEU A 370 -20.91 -11.92 -1.25
CA LEU A 370 -22.00 -12.74 -0.71
C LEU A 370 -22.01 -14.16 -1.30
N SER A 371 -21.68 -14.32 -2.58
CA SER A 371 -21.61 -15.65 -3.23
C SER A 371 -20.53 -16.58 -2.66
N CYS A 372 -19.53 -16.04 -1.94
CA CYS A 372 -18.54 -16.83 -1.23
C CYS A 372 -19.03 -17.37 0.13
N GLU A 373 -19.92 -16.66 0.82
CA GLU A 373 -20.45 -17.10 2.12
C GLU A 373 -21.38 -18.31 2.01
N ASP A 374 -22.12 -18.44 0.90
CA ASP A 374 -23.02 -19.58 0.64
C ASP A 374 -22.26 -20.90 0.35
N SER A 375 -20.98 -20.82 -0.04
CA SER A 375 -20.17 -22.00 -0.37
C SER A 375 -19.63 -22.76 0.85
N GLU A 376 -19.65 -22.16 2.05
CA GLU A 376 -19.23 -22.84 3.28
C GLU A 376 -20.32 -23.78 3.87
N ASN A 377 -21.59 -23.64 3.45
CA ASN A 377 -22.71 -24.41 3.99
C ASN A 377 -23.21 -25.55 3.08
N GLY A 378 -22.64 -25.71 1.88
CA GLY A 378 -23.09 -26.65 0.85
C GLY A 378 -22.04 -27.68 0.46
N ALA A 379 -21.46 -28.40 1.44
CA ALA A 379 -20.61 -29.54 1.14
C ALA A 379 -21.47 -30.75 0.70
N GLU A 380 -21.86 -30.83 -0.57
CA GLU A 380 -22.17 -32.10 -1.23
C GLU A 380 -22.17 -32.00 -2.78
N SER A 381 -21.14 -32.61 -3.38
CA SER A 381 -21.06 -33.10 -4.77
C SER A 381 -21.13 -32.11 -5.95
N SER A 382 -19.97 -31.59 -6.36
CA SER A 382 -19.52 -31.70 -7.76
C SER A 382 -18.01 -31.45 -7.83
N GLU A 383 -17.28 -32.33 -8.51
CA GLU A 383 -15.85 -32.20 -8.79
C GLU A 383 -15.64 -31.03 -9.78
N GLU A 384 -15.61 -29.79 -9.28
CA GLU A 384 -15.20 -28.63 -10.08
C GLU A 384 -13.74 -28.24 -9.74
N PRO A 385 -12.89 -27.93 -10.74
CA PRO A 385 -11.49 -27.60 -10.48
C PRO A 385 -11.38 -26.24 -9.77
N SER A 386 -10.74 -26.24 -8.61
CA SER A 386 -10.43 -25.05 -7.80
C SER A 386 -9.60 -24.01 -8.57
N CYS A 387 -9.64 -22.74 -8.14
CA CYS A 387 -8.83 -21.64 -8.67
C CYS A 387 -7.32 -21.97 -8.76
N SER A 388 -6.84 -22.87 -7.89
CA SER A 388 -5.47 -23.40 -7.88
C SER A 388 -5.13 -24.31 -9.07
N ALA A 389 -6.08 -25.11 -9.57
CA ALA A 389 -5.87 -26.00 -10.71
C ALA A 389 -5.73 -25.25 -12.05
N ALA A 390 -6.38 -24.09 -12.19
CA ALA A 390 -6.22 -23.21 -13.35
C ALA A 390 -4.82 -22.54 -13.40
N LEU A 391 -4.20 -22.32 -12.23
CA LEU A 391 -2.87 -21.73 -12.10
C LEU A 391 -1.74 -22.73 -12.38
N GLU A 392 -1.94 -24.02 -12.07
CA GLU A 392 -0.94 -25.06 -12.33
C GLU A 392 -0.65 -25.25 -13.82
N LYS A 393 -1.65 -25.07 -14.69
CA LYS A 393 -1.46 -25.06 -16.16
C LYS A 393 -0.66 -23.86 -16.68
N VAL A 394 -0.52 -22.78 -15.90
CA VAL A 394 0.28 -21.59 -16.26
C VAL A 394 1.76 -21.75 -15.90
N LYS A 395 2.13 -22.76 -15.09
CA LYS A 395 3.52 -23.03 -14.69
C LYS A 395 4.40 -23.51 -15.85
N SER A 396 3.84 -24.03 -16.96
CA SER A 396 4.65 -24.46 -18.09
C SER A 396 4.83 -23.34 -19.12
N ILE A 397 6.04 -22.77 -19.14
CA ILE A 397 6.68 -22.05 -20.25
C ILE A 397 6.31 -20.55 -20.40
N ASN A 398 5.11 -20.09 -20.04
CA ASN A 398 4.68 -18.70 -20.33
C ASN A 398 4.83 -17.66 -19.20
N SER A 399 5.09 -18.08 -17.95
CA SER A 399 5.20 -17.16 -16.80
C SER A 399 6.34 -16.14 -16.93
N ILE A 400 7.48 -16.55 -17.50
CA ILE A 400 8.67 -15.70 -17.64
C ILE A 400 8.41 -14.53 -18.60
N TYR A 401 7.64 -14.74 -19.67
CA TYR A 401 7.36 -13.68 -20.66
C TYR A 401 6.41 -12.63 -20.11
N ILE A 402 5.42 -13.05 -19.32
CA ILE A 402 4.46 -12.15 -18.69
C ILE A 402 5.14 -11.32 -17.60
N GLU A 403 6.03 -11.93 -16.81
CA GLU A 403 6.84 -11.22 -15.81
C GLU A 403 7.80 -10.19 -16.43
N ALA A 404 8.25 -10.42 -17.67
CA ALA A 404 9.13 -9.50 -18.40
C ALA A 404 8.41 -8.38 -19.16
N PHE A 405 7.06 -8.35 -19.18
CA PHE A 405 6.32 -7.43 -20.06
C PHE A 405 6.43 -5.97 -19.62
N THR A 406 5.98 -5.67 -18.41
CA THR A 406 6.16 -4.38 -17.75
C THR A 406 6.27 -4.61 -16.25
N PHE A 407 6.96 -3.71 -15.55
CA PHE A 407 6.99 -3.73 -14.08
C PHE A 407 5.57 -3.76 -13.47
N SER A 408 4.60 -3.13 -14.13
CA SER A 408 3.22 -3.16 -13.65
C SER A 408 2.59 -4.55 -13.73
N VAL A 409 2.71 -5.24 -14.87
CA VAL A 409 2.21 -6.63 -15.00
C VAL A 409 2.91 -7.55 -14.02
N GLN A 410 4.22 -7.39 -13.82
CA GLN A 410 4.96 -8.15 -12.82
C GLN A 410 4.37 -7.91 -11.41
N SER A 411 4.15 -6.66 -11.03
CA SER A 411 3.55 -6.32 -9.73
C SER A 411 2.13 -6.87 -9.58
N SER A 412 1.28 -6.73 -10.60
CA SER A 412 -0.09 -7.26 -10.62
C SER A 412 -0.12 -8.78 -10.56
N LEU A 413 0.85 -9.47 -11.18
CA LEU A 413 0.97 -10.93 -11.13
C LEU A 413 1.36 -11.41 -9.74
N GLN A 414 2.32 -10.75 -9.09
CA GLN A 414 2.69 -11.07 -7.71
C GLN A 414 1.51 -10.80 -6.76
N CYS A 415 0.81 -9.67 -6.93
CA CYS A 415 -0.40 -9.36 -6.16
C CYS A 415 -1.50 -10.40 -6.37
N ALA A 416 -1.75 -10.84 -7.61
CA ALA A 416 -2.77 -11.85 -7.91
C ALA A 416 -2.42 -13.22 -7.35
N LYS A 417 -1.15 -13.66 -7.49
CA LYS A 417 -0.66 -14.91 -6.87
C LYS A 417 -0.83 -14.87 -5.35
N PHE A 418 -0.46 -13.76 -4.73
CA PHE A 418 -0.58 -13.57 -3.28
C PHE A 418 -2.04 -13.50 -2.83
N ALA A 419 -2.91 -12.79 -3.56
CA ALA A 419 -4.33 -12.70 -3.25
C ALA A 419 -5.02 -14.07 -3.30
N ILE A 420 -4.71 -14.91 -4.30
CA ILE A 420 -5.24 -16.27 -4.39
C ILE A 420 -4.76 -17.12 -3.20
N GLN A 421 -3.49 -17.01 -2.80
CA GLN A 421 -2.97 -17.69 -1.62
C GLN A 421 -3.63 -17.20 -0.31
N LEU A 422 -3.98 -15.91 -0.24
CA LEU A 422 -4.67 -15.35 0.91
C LEU A 422 -6.14 -15.80 0.98
N ASP A 423 -6.80 -16.01 -0.15
CA ASP A 423 -8.17 -16.52 -0.16
C ASP A 423 -8.24 -17.95 0.40
N GLU A 424 -7.24 -18.78 0.10
CA GLU A 424 -7.11 -20.15 0.62
C GLU A 424 -6.61 -20.20 2.10
N ALA A 425 -6.14 -19.08 2.66
CA ALA A 425 -5.52 -19.04 3.98
C ALA A 425 -6.51 -18.81 5.14
N SER A 426 -6.21 -19.41 6.30
CA SER A 426 -6.98 -19.24 7.53
C SER A 426 -6.90 -17.80 8.08
N LEU A 427 -7.88 -17.42 8.89
CA LEU A 427 -7.97 -16.08 9.49
C LEU A 427 -6.78 -15.78 10.42
N GLU A 428 -6.22 -16.78 11.08
CA GLU A 428 -5.01 -16.66 11.92
C GLU A 428 -3.76 -16.32 11.09
N PHE A 429 -3.60 -16.93 9.91
CA PHE A 429 -2.49 -16.61 9.01
C PHE A 429 -2.57 -15.16 8.53
N LYS A 430 -3.79 -14.69 8.20
CA LYS A 430 -4.03 -13.29 7.82
C LYS A 430 -3.67 -12.33 8.97
N GLN A 431 -4.00 -12.66 10.23
CA GLN A 431 -3.62 -11.87 11.40
C GLN A 431 -2.10 -11.84 11.63
N ASN A 432 -1.43 -12.99 11.55
CA ASN A 432 0.03 -13.06 11.67
C ASN A 432 0.71 -12.25 10.56
N TRP A 433 0.19 -12.30 9.34
CA TRP A 433 0.70 -11.48 8.25
C TRP A 433 0.55 -9.98 8.53
N MET A 434 -0.58 -9.53 9.09
CA MET A 434 -0.74 -8.13 9.51
C MET A 434 0.28 -7.72 10.58
N GLU A 435 0.58 -8.61 11.53
CA GLU A 435 1.62 -8.36 12.54
C GLU A 435 3.02 -8.28 11.90
N THR A 436 3.31 -9.12 10.90
CA THR A 436 4.56 -9.00 10.13
C THR A 436 4.65 -7.68 9.36
N ILE A 437 3.55 -7.20 8.78
CA ILE A 437 3.52 -5.90 8.10
C ILE A 437 3.78 -4.77 9.08
N LYS A 438 3.22 -4.81 10.29
CA LYS A 438 3.49 -3.78 11.30
C LYS A 438 5.00 -3.58 11.52
N ASN A 439 5.76 -4.68 11.53
CA ASN A 439 7.21 -4.65 11.65
C ASN A 439 7.90 -4.19 10.35
N VAL A 440 7.46 -4.68 9.20
CA VAL A 440 8.07 -4.41 7.88
C VAL A 440 7.74 -3.00 7.36
N ALA A 441 6.58 -2.45 7.69
CA ALA A 441 6.18 -1.09 7.36
C ALA A 441 7.23 -0.11 7.87
N SER A 442 7.86 -0.37 9.02
CA SER A 442 8.94 0.44 9.60
C SER A 442 10.25 0.48 8.78
N SER A 443 10.48 -0.44 7.84
CA SER A 443 11.69 -0.52 7.01
C SER A 443 11.48 -0.32 5.50
N CYS A 444 10.23 -0.35 5.00
CA CYS A 444 9.94 -0.22 3.56
C CYS A 444 10.11 1.18 2.97
N SER A 445 10.37 1.22 1.65
CA SER A 445 10.35 2.40 0.77
C SER A 445 8.91 2.84 0.42
N ALA A 446 8.75 4.10 -0.02
CA ALA A 446 7.44 4.70 -0.29
C ALA A 446 6.58 3.93 -1.31
N ASP A 447 7.15 3.50 -2.44
CA ASP A 447 6.39 2.80 -3.49
C ASP A 447 5.86 1.44 -3.01
N ASN A 448 6.62 0.74 -2.17
CA ASN A 448 6.20 -0.52 -1.59
C ASN A 448 5.09 -0.32 -0.53
N LEU A 449 5.07 0.83 0.15
CA LEU A 449 4.01 1.15 1.11
C LEU A 449 2.66 1.35 0.43
N ASP A 450 2.61 1.92 -0.78
CA ASP A 450 1.36 2.08 -1.54
C ASP A 450 0.76 0.72 -1.96
N VAL A 451 1.60 -0.25 -2.34
CA VAL A 451 1.17 -1.63 -2.66
C VAL A 451 0.69 -2.35 -1.41
N ILE A 452 1.46 -2.26 -0.31
CA ILE A 452 1.07 -2.86 0.98
C ILE A 452 -0.25 -2.26 1.48
N PHE A 453 -0.41 -0.93 1.43
CA PHE A 453 -1.66 -0.26 1.81
C PHE A 453 -2.86 -0.77 1.01
N SER A 454 -2.66 -1.03 -0.29
CA SER A 454 -3.71 -1.55 -1.16
C SER A 454 -4.13 -2.97 -0.79
N LEU A 455 -3.17 -3.83 -0.42
CA LEU A 455 -3.44 -5.19 0.05
C LEU A 455 -4.12 -5.18 1.42
N VAL A 456 -3.67 -4.35 2.36
CA VAL A 456 -4.31 -4.20 3.68
C VAL A 456 -5.73 -3.66 3.52
N SER A 457 -5.94 -2.72 2.59
CA SER A 457 -7.28 -2.21 2.24
C SER A 457 -8.21 -3.30 1.70
N ALA A 458 -7.71 -4.16 0.82
CA ALA A 458 -8.46 -5.29 0.31
C ALA A 458 -8.86 -6.25 1.45
N LEU A 459 -7.90 -6.61 2.30
CA LEU A 459 -8.13 -7.52 3.44
C LEU A 459 -9.05 -6.92 4.52
N PHE A 460 -9.04 -5.61 4.70
CA PHE A 460 -9.97 -4.91 5.60
C PHE A 460 -11.40 -4.93 5.06
N LEU A 461 -11.57 -4.79 3.74
CA LEU A 461 -12.90 -4.87 3.13
C LEU A 461 -13.45 -6.29 3.14
N SER A 462 -12.63 -7.27 2.77
CA SER A 462 -13.01 -8.70 2.72
C SER A 462 -13.14 -9.37 4.10
N SER A 463 -12.88 -8.65 5.20
CA SER A 463 -12.91 -9.25 6.53
C SER A 463 -14.34 -9.54 7.02
N PRO A 464 -14.58 -10.69 7.66
CA PRO A 464 -15.80 -10.87 8.44
C PRO A 464 -15.85 -9.89 9.61
N ASP A 465 -17.02 -9.76 10.22
CA ASP A 465 -17.32 -8.85 11.35
C ASP A 465 -16.66 -9.36 12.65
N ASN A 466 -15.32 -9.37 12.69
CA ASN A 466 -14.51 -9.84 13.82
C ASN A 466 -13.65 -8.71 14.40
N GLN A 467 -13.88 -8.40 15.68
CA GLN A 467 -13.24 -7.33 16.42
C GLN A 467 -11.71 -7.41 16.44
N ALA A 468 -11.14 -8.60 16.68
CA ALA A 468 -9.68 -8.76 16.81
C ALA A 468 -8.97 -8.55 15.46
N TYR A 469 -9.60 -9.01 14.38
CA TYR A 469 -9.08 -8.84 13.03
C TYR A 469 -9.10 -7.37 12.58
N ILE A 470 -10.24 -6.69 12.78
CA ILE A 470 -10.39 -5.26 12.45
C ILE A 470 -9.35 -4.44 13.20
N LYS A 471 -9.14 -4.71 14.49
CA LYS A 471 -8.10 -4.04 15.28
C LYS A 471 -6.70 -4.23 14.70
N SER A 472 -6.33 -5.45 14.31
CA SER A 472 -5.02 -5.72 13.68
C SER A 472 -4.83 -4.95 12.36
N CYS A 473 -5.87 -4.87 11.53
CA CYS A 473 -5.84 -4.05 10.31
C CYS A 473 -5.67 -2.55 10.60
N LEU A 474 -6.37 -2.01 11.61
CA LEU A 474 -6.26 -0.61 12.01
C LEU A 474 -4.87 -0.28 12.55
N GLU A 475 -4.26 -1.17 13.34
CA GLU A 475 -2.88 -1.02 13.80
C GLU A 475 -1.87 -1.07 12.64
N ALA A 476 -2.09 -1.92 11.63
CA ALA A 476 -1.28 -1.94 10.42
C ALA A 476 -1.41 -0.61 9.65
N PHE A 477 -2.62 -0.06 9.51
CA PHE A 477 -2.82 1.27 8.91
C PHE A 477 -2.11 2.36 9.70
N GLU A 478 -2.16 2.33 11.04
CA GLU A 478 -1.44 3.30 11.87
C GLU A 478 0.06 3.29 11.55
N SER A 479 0.67 2.10 11.49
CA SER A 479 2.10 1.96 11.17
C SER A 479 2.45 2.51 9.79
N ILE A 480 1.58 2.33 8.79
CA ILE A 480 1.78 2.87 7.44
C ILE A 480 1.63 4.40 7.43
N LEU A 481 0.58 4.94 8.07
CA LEU A 481 0.31 6.38 8.09
C LEU A 481 1.39 7.20 8.80
N THR A 482 2.07 6.63 9.80
CA THR A 482 3.19 7.32 10.47
C THR A 482 4.34 7.65 9.52
N LYS A 483 4.51 6.88 8.44
CA LYS A 483 5.55 7.10 7.44
C LYS A 483 5.07 7.87 6.22
N SER A 484 3.89 7.55 5.73
CA SER A 484 3.33 8.11 4.49
C SER A 484 2.02 8.83 4.78
N SER A 485 2.10 10.12 5.10
CA SER A 485 0.91 10.92 5.42
C SER A 485 -0.06 11.05 4.24
N HIS A 486 0.40 10.97 2.98
CA HIS A 486 -0.45 11.14 1.80
C HIS A 486 -1.56 10.08 1.68
N LEU A 487 -1.32 8.86 2.17
CA LEU A 487 -2.31 7.77 2.14
C LEU A 487 -3.53 8.02 3.03
N SER A 488 -3.44 8.95 3.97
CA SER A 488 -4.53 9.40 4.84
C SER A 488 -5.78 9.83 4.07
N THR A 489 -5.62 10.48 2.90
CA THR A 489 -6.76 10.94 2.10
C THR A 489 -7.55 9.80 1.48
N LYS A 490 -6.87 8.68 1.17
CA LYS A 490 -7.47 7.49 0.55
C LYS A 490 -8.19 6.61 1.57
N LEU A 491 -7.75 6.64 2.82
CA LEU A 491 -8.28 5.79 3.89
C LEU A 491 -9.67 6.21 4.38
N PHE A 492 -9.99 7.51 4.36
CA PHE A 492 -11.22 8.03 4.95
C PHE A 492 -12.50 7.41 4.34
N ALA A 493 -12.56 7.33 3.01
CA ALA A 493 -13.69 6.74 2.29
C ALA A 493 -13.86 5.24 2.59
N LEU A 494 -12.73 4.55 2.71
CA LEU A 494 -12.68 3.12 3.01
C LEU A 494 -13.20 2.81 4.43
N LEU A 495 -12.85 3.64 5.42
CA LEU A 495 -13.35 3.51 6.79
C LEU A 495 -14.88 3.71 6.85
N LEU A 496 -15.39 4.75 6.19
CA LEU A 496 -16.82 5.03 6.13
C LEU A 496 -17.61 3.92 5.45
N TYR A 497 -17.10 3.43 4.33
CA TYR A 497 -17.73 2.32 3.62
C TYR A 497 -17.76 1.05 4.48
N LYS A 498 -16.63 0.66 5.09
CA LYS A 498 -16.64 -0.51 5.98
C LYS A 498 -17.60 -0.31 7.16
N GLN A 499 -17.64 0.88 7.76
CA GLN A 499 -18.58 1.18 8.86
C GLN A 499 -20.05 0.96 8.46
N SER A 500 -20.40 1.24 7.20
CA SER A 500 -21.75 0.99 6.69
C SER A 500 -22.09 -0.51 6.57
N LEU A 501 -21.07 -1.36 6.36
CA LEU A 501 -21.23 -2.81 6.23
C LEU A 501 -21.22 -3.55 7.57
N LEU A 502 -20.63 -2.97 8.62
CA LEU A 502 -20.56 -3.61 9.94
C LEU A 502 -21.94 -3.66 10.59
N THR A 503 -22.23 -4.76 11.27
CA THR A 503 -23.43 -4.93 12.10
C THR A 503 -23.12 -4.71 13.57
N SER A 504 -21.97 -5.19 14.04
CA SER A 504 -21.56 -5.14 15.45
C SER A 504 -21.24 -3.71 15.94
N PRO A 505 -21.80 -3.27 17.08
CA PRO A 505 -21.54 -1.93 17.61
C PRO A 505 -20.08 -1.75 18.07
N GLU A 506 -19.43 -2.80 18.56
CA GLU A 506 -18.03 -2.76 19.01
C GLU A 506 -17.07 -2.50 17.85
N SER A 507 -17.28 -3.15 16.70
CA SER A 507 -16.44 -2.95 15.50
C SER A 507 -16.64 -1.55 14.91
N LYS A 508 -17.88 -1.03 14.94
CA LYS A 508 -18.16 0.37 14.57
C LYS A 508 -17.42 1.35 15.48
N PHE A 509 -17.39 1.08 16.78
CA PHE A 509 -16.68 1.92 17.75
C PHE A 509 -15.17 1.93 17.51
N LEU A 510 -14.56 0.78 17.18
CA LEU A 510 -13.14 0.72 16.83
C LEU A 510 -12.77 1.60 15.63
N ILE A 511 -13.63 1.65 14.60
CA ILE A 511 -13.42 2.55 13.45
C ILE A 511 -13.54 4.01 13.88
N LEU A 512 -14.52 4.35 14.72
CA LEU A 512 -14.70 5.71 15.23
C LEU A 512 -13.50 6.18 16.06
N ASP A 513 -12.97 5.32 16.93
CA ASP A 513 -11.76 5.58 17.73
C ASP A 513 -10.52 5.82 16.86
N PHE A 514 -10.49 5.23 15.67
CA PHE A 514 -9.39 5.40 14.73
C PHE A 514 -9.47 6.68 13.88
N LEU A 515 -10.62 7.37 13.82
CA LEU A 515 -10.79 8.58 13.00
C LEU A 515 -9.79 9.71 13.31
N PRO A 516 -9.48 10.04 14.58
CA PRO A 516 -8.45 11.03 14.87
C PRO A 516 -7.04 10.61 14.43
N ILE A 517 -6.78 9.29 14.41
CA ILE A 517 -5.49 8.74 13.98
C ILE A 517 -5.36 8.80 12.46
N SER A 518 -6.45 8.51 11.74
CA SER A 518 -6.48 8.53 10.27
C SER A 518 -6.25 9.93 9.68
N ALA A 519 -6.53 11.00 10.44
CA ALA A 519 -6.34 12.40 10.05
C ALA A 519 -4.86 12.86 10.09
N ALA A 520 -3.92 12.08 9.53
CA ALA A 520 -2.50 12.45 9.49
C ALA A 520 -2.21 13.63 8.55
N HIS A 521 -2.93 13.75 7.43
CA HIS A 521 -2.71 14.78 6.43
C HIS A 521 -3.71 15.94 6.51
N LYS A 522 -3.26 17.16 6.13
CA LYS A 522 -4.07 18.39 6.18
C LYS A 522 -5.42 18.31 5.45
N TYR A 523 -5.51 17.53 4.36
CA TYR A 523 -6.74 17.37 3.57
C TYR A 523 -7.70 16.32 4.15
N ALA A 524 -7.25 15.44 5.04
CA ALA A 524 -8.12 14.47 5.73
C ALA A 524 -8.78 15.07 6.98
N ILE A 525 -8.30 16.23 7.47
CA ILE A 525 -8.84 16.89 8.66
C ILE A 525 -10.28 17.39 8.45
N PRO A 526 -10.64 18.12 7.38
CA PRO A 526 -12.01 18.65 7.23
C PRO A 526 -13.11 17.57 7.17
N PRO A 527 -12.94 16.44 6.44
CA PRO A 527 -13.90 15.35 6.47
C PRO A 527 -14.05 14.68 7.84
N VAL A 528 -12.95 14.49 8.58
CA VAL A 528 -13.02 13.95 9.95
C VAL A 528 -13.73 14.94 10.88
N LEU A 529 -13.42 16.24 10.77
CA LEU A 529 -14.09 17.28 11.55
C LEU A 529 -15.58 17.40 11.26
N SER A 530 -16.05 17.17 10.03
CA SER A 530 -17.48 17.24 9.72
C SER A 530 -18.25 16.11 10.39
N ILE A 531 -17.72 14.89 10.40
CA ILE A 531 -18.31 13.75 11.12
C ILE A 531 -18.34 14.03 12.62
N LEU A 532 -17.23 14.47 13.20
CA LEU A 532 -17.17 14.73 14.64
C LEU A 532 -18.12 15.86 15.07
N LYS A 533 -18.35 16.86 14.21
CA LYS A 533 -19.38 17.90 14.43
C LYS A 533 -20.79 17.32 14.36
N MET A 534 -21.05 16.44 13.39
CA MET A 534 -22.34 15.77 13.26
C MET A 534 -22.63 14.94 14.52
N MET A 535 -21.67 14.12 14.96
CA MET A 535 -21.76 13.35 16.22
C MET A 535 -21.91 14.25 17.45
N GLY A 536 -21.28 15.43 17.44
CA GLY A 536 -21.39 16.41 18.53
C GLY A 536 -22.78 17.05 18.66
N ASN A 537 -23.59 17.02 17.60
CA ASN A 537 -24.98 17.49 17.65
C ASN A 537 -25.93 16.43 18.24
N ASP A 538 -25.55 15.15 18.17
CA ASP A 538 -26.35 14.05 18.74
C ASP A 538 -26.04 13.87 20.23
N ASP A 539 -27.07 14.02 21.07
CA ASP A 539 -26.93 14.00 22.53
C ASP A 539 -26.30 12.71 23.09
N GLN A 540 -26.54 11.57 22.45
CA GLN A 540 -25.99 10.26 22.88
C GLN A 540 -24.52 10.07 22.47
N LEU A 541 -24.11 10.62 21.33
CA LEU A 541 -22.74 10.48 20.82
C LEU A 541 -21.84 11.65 21.22
N LYS A 542 -22.40 12.69 21.84
CA LYS A 542 -21.69 13.90 22.24
C LYS A 542 -20.50 13.64 23.15
N ALA A 543 -20.61 12.72 24.10
CA ALA A 543 -19.51 12.35 24.99
C ALA A 543 -18.32 11.77 24.21
N GLN A 544 -18.61 10.87 23.26
CA GLN A 544 -17.60 10.28 22.38
C GLN A 544 -17.04 11.31 21.39
N ALA A 545 -17.87 12.20 20.85
CA ALA A 545 -17.43 13.28 19.97
C ALA A 545 -16.42 14.20 20.68
N ILE A 546 -16.66 14.56 21.95
CA ILE A 546 -15.71 15.34 22.76
C ILE A 546 -14.39 14.59 22.93
N HIS A 547 -14.44 13.29 23.24
CA HIS A 547 -13.24 12.47 23.38
C HIS A 547 -12.41 12.43 22.08
N LEU A 548 -13.05 12.14 20.94
CA LEU A 548 -12.37 12.05 19.65
C LEU A 548 -11.84 13.41 19.18
N MET A 549 -12.58 14.50 19.42
CA MET A 549 -12.13 15.87 19.14
C MET A 549 -10.90 16.25 19.98
N LEU A 550 -10.82 15.78 21.23
CA LEU A 550 -9.63 15.96 22.07
C LEU A 550 -8.42 15.21 21.48
N GLN A 551 -8.59 13.96 21.05
CA GLN A 551 -7.51 13.19 20.40
C GLN A 551 -7.05 13.84 19.10
N LEU A 552 -7.97 14.40 18.32
CA LEU A 552 -7.66 15.13 17.09
C LEU A 552 -6.87 16.41 17.39
N TRP A 553 -7.26 17.17 18.43
CA TRP A 553 -6.52 18.36 18.87
C TRP A 553 -5.10 18.03 19.34
N LYS A 554 -4.91 16.92 20.07
CA LYS A 554 -3.56 16.47 20.48
C LYS A 554 -2.61 16.29 19.30
N LYS A 555 -3.11 15.96 18.10
CA LYS A 555 -2.32 15.87 16.87
C LYS A 555 -2.26 17.20 16.10
N HIS A 556 -3.37 17.94 16.03
CA HIS A 556 -3.49 19.16 15.23
C HIS A 556 -4.11 20.32 16.02
N ASP A 557 -3.28 21.29 16.42
CA ASP A 557 -3.69 22.44 17.24
C ASP A 557 -4.78 23.31 16.58
N ARG A 558 -4.85 23.34 15.24
CA ARG A 558 -5.85 24.10 14.47
C ARG A 558 -7.30 23.71 14.74
N CYS A 559 -7.53 22.51 15.27
CA CYS A 559 -8.88 22.01 15.60
C CYS A 559 -9.41 22.56 16.93
N PHE A 560 -8.59 23.29 17.70
CA PHE A 560 -8.95 23.80 19.01
C PHE A 560 -10.21 24.66 19.00
N SER A 561 -10.40 25.52 17.99
CA SER A 561 -11.58 26.41 17.89
C SER A 561 -12.90 25.65 17.88
N TYR A 562 -12.92 24.47 17.24
CA TYR A 562 -14.09 23.60 17.20
C TYR A 562 -14.28 22.84 18.52
N LEU A 563 -13.20 22.38 19.14
CA LEU A 563 -13.23 21.75 20.46
C LEU A 563 -13.73 22.75 21.53
N HIS A 564 -13.21 23.97 21.52
CA HIS A 564 -13.62 25.05 22.41
C HIS A 564 -15.13 25.33 22.30
N LYS A 565 -15.67 25.36 21.07
CA LYS A 565 -17.12 25.52 20.88
C LYS A 565 -17.91 24.40 21.55
N LEU A 566 -17.55 23.14 21.31
CA LEU A 566 -18.20 21.97 21.93
C LEU A 566 -18.08 21.95 23.46
N LEU A 567 -16.95 22.43 24.00
CA LEU A 567 -16.70 22.50 25.43
C LEU A 567 -17.35 23.72 26.11
N THR A 568 -17.78 24.74 25.37
CA THR A 568 -18.46 25.92 25.94
C THR A 568 -19.97 25.71 26.03
N GLU A 569 -20.52 24.84 25.18
CA GLU A 569 -21.93 24.47 25.21
C GLU A 569 -22.33 23.79 26.54
N THR A 570 -23.54 24.09 27.02
CA THR A 570 -24.08 23.48 28.24
C THR A 570 -24.77 22.17 27.93
N HIS A 571 -24.32 21.09 28.56
CA HIS A 571 -24.89 19.75 28.34
C HIS A 571 -25.83 19.41 29.48
N LYS A 572 -27.14 19.48 29.22
CA LYS A 572 -28.19 19.16 30.22
C LYS A 572 -28.74 17.74 30.10
N THR A 573 -28.21 16.96 29.17
CA THR A 573 -28.78 15.66 28.82
C THR A 573 -28.40 14.59 29.83
N GLN A 574 -29.37 14.25 30.67
CA GLN A 574 -29.34 13.13 31.60
C GLN A 574 -29.75 11.85 30.86
N ASN A 575 -28.91 10.81 30.92
CA ASN A 575 -29.34 9.48 30.52
C ASN A 575 -30.52 9.06 31.42
N LYS A 576 -31.69 8.81 30.82
CA LYS A 576 -32.95 8.58 31.54
C LYS A 576 -32.90 7.35 32.47
N GLU A 577 -31.99 6.41 32.21
CA GLU A 577 -31.85 5.17 32.97
C GLU A 577 -30.86 5.28 34.16
N LEU A 578 -29.73 5.98 33.98
CA LEU A 578 -28.65 6.03 34.98
C LEU A 578 -28.52 7.38 35.69
N LYS A 579 -29.22 8.43 35.24
CA LYS A 579 -29.08 9.83 35.71
C LYS A 579 -27.63 10.39 35.63
N ILE A 580 -26.76 9.74 34.88
CA ILE A 580 -25.38 10.18 34.64
C ILE A 580 -25.35 11.10 33.42
N ASN A 581 -24.66 12.23 33.54
CA ASN A 581 -24.40 13.13 32.42
C ASN A 581 -23.05 12.78 31.78
N GLU A 582 -23.02 11.80 30.89
CA GLU A 582 -21.79 11.34 30.20
C GLU A 582 -21.09 12.49 29.45
N ALA A 583 -21.86 13.38 28.82
CA ALA A 583 -21.34 14.56 28.14
C ALA A 583 -20.64 15.55 29.10
N LEU A 584 -21.17 15.75 30.32
CA LEU A 584 -20.53 16.60 31.33
C LEU A 584 -19.23 15.97 31.86
N ILE A 585 -19.21 14.65 32.03
CA ILE A 585 -18.00 13.92 32.45
C ILE A 585 -16.93 14.01 31.35
N ALA A 586 -17.29 13.79 30.10
CA ALA A 586 -16.39 13.92 28.95
C ALA A 586 -15.86 15.35 28.80
N GLN A 587 -16.73 16.36 28.98
CA GLN A 587 -16.35 17.78 28.99
C GLN A 587 -15.32 18.07 30.10
N ALA A 588 -15.59 17.62 31.34
CA ALA A 588 -14.68 17.83 32.46
C ALA A 588 -13.33 17.10 32.26
N ALA A 589 -13.36 15.88 31.71
CA ALA A 589 -12.16 15.11 31.38
C ALA A 589 -11.32 15.80 30.30
N ALA A 590 -11.97 16.28 29.23
CA ALA A 590 -11.30 16.97 28.14
C ALA A 590 -10.67 18.29 28.61
N ILE A 591 -11.39 19.10 29.40
CA ILE A 591 -10.83 20.33 29.96
C ILE A 591 -9.64 20.04 30.87
N ARG A 592 -9.73 19.02 31.74
CA ARG A 592 -8.62 18.60 32.60
C ARG A 592 -7.37 18.25 31.77
N GLU A 593 -7.54 17.49 30.70
CA GLU A 593 -6.44 17.12 29.79
C GLU A 593 -5.84 18.34 29.08
N ILE A 594 -6.67 19.30 28.64
CA ILE A 594 -6.20 20.57 28.07
C ILE A 594 -5.38 21.36 29.09
N CYS A 595 -5.88 21.48 30.34
CA CYS A 595 -5.17 22.13 31.43
C CYS A 595 -3.87 21.43 31.82
N LEU A 596 -3.69 20.15 31.49
CA LEU A 596 -2.44 19.41 31.71
C LEU A 596 -1.43 19.63 30.57
N LEU A 597 -1.89 19.64 29.31
CA LEU A 597 -1.03 19.69 28.14
C LEU A 597 -0.66 21.10 27.68
N ALA A 598 -1.61 22.03 27.73
CA ALA A 598 -1.44 23.40 27.24
C ALA A 598 -2.04 24.43 28.22
N PRO A 599 -1.58 24.45 29.48
CA PRO A 599 -2.12 25.32 30.52
C PRO A 599 -2.03 26.80 30.10
N GLU A 600 -0.88 27.27 29.60
CA GLU A 600 -0.63 28.70 29.31
C GLU A 600 -1.46 29.26 28.15
N LYS A 601 -1.76 28.43 27.14
CA LYS A 601 -2.46 28.87 25.94
C LYS A 601 -3.97 28.94 26.09
N HIS A 602 -4.55 27.94 26.77
CA HIS A 602 -6.00 27.72 26.77
C HIS A 602 -6.59 27.54 28.18
N GLY A 603 -5.76 27.36 29.21
CA GLY A 603 -6.22 27.01 30.54
C GLY A 603 -7.09 28.07 31.23
N VAL A 604 -6.78 29.36 31.02
CA VAL A 604 -7.52 30.48 31.63
C VAL A 604 -8.98 30.53 31.18
N GLU A 605 -9.23 30.26 29.89
CA GLU A 605 -10.55 30.33 29.27
C GLU A 605 -11.54 29.34 29.91
N PHE A 606 -11.05 28.21 30.40
CA PHE A 606 -11.87 27.16 30.96
C PHE A 606 -12.18 27.32 32.45
N LEU A 607 -11.62 28.29 33.17
CA LEU A 607 -11.89 28.48 34.61
C LEU A 607 -13.37 28.75 34.91
N GLY A 608 -14.01 29.58 34.08
CA GLY A 608 -15.44 29.86 34.20
C GLY A 608 -16.28 28.60 33.99
N ILE A 609 -15.87 27.74 33.05
CA ILE A 609 -16.56 26.49 32.71
C ILE A 609 -16.34 25.44 33.82
N LEU A 610 -15.12 25.30 34.34
CA LEU A 610 -14.79 24.42 35.46
C LEU A 610 -15.60 24.76 36.72
N SER A 611 -15.69 26.05 37.05
CA SER A 611 -16.52 26.53 38.17
C SER A 611 -18.00 26.21 37.94
N LYS A 612 -18.49 26.35 36.71
CA LYS A 612 -19.87 26.02 36.33
C LYS A 612 -20.15 24.51 36.46
N ILE A 613 -19.29 23.66 35.90
CA ILE A 613 -19.40 22.19 36.02
C ILE A 613 -19.41 21.80 37.49
N PHE A 614 -18.54 22.38 38.31
CA PHE A 614 -18.50 22.11 39.75
C PHE A 614 -19.80 22.51 40.46
N ASN A 615 -20.39 23.66 40.12
CA ASN A 615 -21.65 24.11 40.71
C ASN A 615 -22.86 23.28 40.27
N GLU A 616 -22.83 22.73 39.06
CA GLU A 616 -23.89 21.88 38.49
C GLU A 616 -23.78 20.41 38.96
N SER A 617 -22.66 20.00 39.56
CA SER A 617 -22.35 18.61 39.94
C SER A 617 -22.44 18.34 41.46
N ASN A 618 -23.55 18.73 42.08
CA ASN A 618 -23.81 18.49 43.52
C ASN A 618 -24.32 17.07 43.83
N ASP A 619 -24.80 16.33 42.83
CA ASP A 619 -25.33 14.98 43.00
C ASP A 619 -24.23 13.91 43.06
N GLU A 620 -24.52 12.75 43.66
CA GLU A 620 -23.61 11.59 43.65
C GLU A 620 -23.35 11.06 42.23
N ALA A 621 -24.34 11.13 41.34
CA ALA A 621 -24.22 10.67 39.94
C ALA A 621 -23.19 11.48 39.13
N ASN A 622 -23.01 12.77 39.43
CA ASN A 622 -22.08 13.67 38.74
C ASN A 622 -20.76 13.87 39.52
N LEU A 623 -20.51 13.04 40.53
CA LEU A 623 -19.27 13.05 41.32
C LEU A 623 -17.99 12.99 40.46
N PRO A 624 -17.90 12.16 39.38
CA PRO A 624 -16.72 12.14 38.52
C PRO A 624 -16.45 13.47 37.84
N ALA A 625 -17.49 14.17 37.36
CA ALA A 625 -17.35 15.48 36.72
C ALA A 625 -16.83 16.55 37.70
N ALA A 626 -17.34 16.54 38.95
CA ALA A 626 -16.86 17.44 40.00
C ALA A 626 -15.37 17.21 40.33
N CYS A 627 -14.96 15.93 40.43
CA CYS A 627 -13.58 15.55 40.71
C CYS A 627 -12.64 15.93 39.56
N LEU A 628 -13.03 15.67 38.32
CA LEU A 628 -12.24 16.03 37.12
C LEU A 628 -12.12 17.54 36.97
N ALA A 629 -13.18 18.30 37.28
CA ALA A 629 -13.13 19.75 37.25
C ALA A 629 -12.15 20.30 38.30
N LEU A 630 -12.16 19.75 39.52
CA LEU A 630 -11.17 20.10 40.55
C LEU A 630 -9.76 19.69 40.15
N ASP A 631 -9.56 18.52 39.54
CA ASP A 631 -8.26 18.10 39.01
C ASP A 631 -7.76 19.08 37.94
N GLY A 632 -8.64 19.61 37.09
CA GLY A 632 -8.33 20.70 36.15
C GLY A 632 -7.83 21.97 36.85
N VAL A 633 -8.54 22.42 37.90
CA VAL A 633 -8.12 23.58 38.72
C VAL A 633 -6.79 23.34 39.41
N ILE A 634 -6.55 22.13 39.94
CA ILE A 634 -5.27 21.72 40.55
C ILE A 634 -4.13 21.88 39.53
N HIS A 635 -4.32 21.43 38.29
CA HIS A 635 -3.31 21.61 37.24
C HIS A 635 -3.05 23.10 36.94
N LEU A 636 -4.10 23.93 36.83
CA LEU A 636 -3.94 25.37 36.58
C LEU A 636 -3.23 26.10 37.72
N CYS A 637 -3.53 25.75 38.98
CA CYS A 637 -2.81 26.27 40.14
C CYS A 637 -1.35 25.80 40.17
N LYS A 638 -1.08 24.54 39.79
CA LYS A 638 0.29 24.00 39.76
C LYS A 638 1.18 24.68 38.73
N PHE A 639 0.62 25.07 37.58
CA PHE A 639 1.33 25.82 36.53
C PHE A 639 1.28 27.35 36.74
N GLU A 640 0.86 27.83 37.92
CA GLU A 640 0.85 29.26 38.30
C GLU A 640 -0.01 30.18 37.43
N ILE A 641 -0.93 29.62 36.66
CA ILE A 641 -1.84 30.39 35.79
C ILE A 641 -2.94 31.06 36.60
N THR A 642 -3.36 30.39 37.67
CA THR A 642 -4.35 30.90 38.63
C THR A 642 -3.78 30.98 40.02
N ASP A 643 -3.98 32.13 40.67
CA ASP A 643 -3.63 32.30 42.07
C ASP A 643 -4.45 31.36 42.95
N LEU A 644 -3.75 30.47 43.65
CA LEU A 644 -4.34 29.51 44.58
C LEU A 644 -5.11 30.19 45.71
N ARG A 645 -4.66 31.37 46.17
CA ARG A 645 -5.34 32.10 47.26
C ARG A 645 -6.70 32.62 46.81
N SER A 646 -6.77 33.26 45.64
CA SER A 646 -8.05 33.70 45.06
C SER A 646 -9.01 32.53 44.81
N THR A 647 -8.49 31.42 44.28
CA THR A 647 -9.23 30.19 43.98
C THR A 647 -9.78 29.56 45.27
N TRP A 648 -8.99 29.50 46.34
CA TRP A 648 -9.42 28.99 47.63
C TRP A 648 -10.46 29.89 48.30
N LYS A 649 -10.35 31.21 48.18
CA LYS A 649 -11.40 32.12 48.69
C LYS A 649 -12.75 31.85 48.04
N MET A 650 -12.77 31.53 46.75
CA MET A 650 -13.98 31.22 45.98
C MET A 650 -14.54 29.82 46.24
N LEU A 651 -13.68 28.79 46.17
CA LEU A 651 -14.11 27.38 46.25
C LEU A 651 -14.06 26.80 47.68
N GLY A 652 -13.19 27.32 48.54
CA GLY A 652 -12.93 26.82 49.89
C GLY A 652 -14.20 26.68 50.74
N PRO A 653 -15.10 27.68 50.80
CA PRO A 653 -16.36 27.57 51.56
C PRO A 653 -17.29 26.46 51.06
N LYS A 654 -17.28 26.17 49.75
CA LYS A 654 -18.11 25.12 49.12
C LYS A 654 -17.51 23.74 49.32
N LEU A 655 -16.23 23.57 49.01
CA LEU A 655 -15.48 22.32 49.24
C LEU A 655 -15.49 21.92 50.71
N SER A 656 -15.50 22.93 51.59
CA SER A 656 -15.59 22.73 53.03
C SER A 656 -16.91 22.10 53.50
N ARG A 657 -17.99 22.28 52.73
CA ARG A 657 -19.35 21.78 53.05
C ARG A 657 -19.67 20.45 52.33
N ASP A 658 -18.89 20.09 51.31
CA ASP A 658 -19.08 18.84 50.58
C ASP A 658 -18.72 17.64 51.47
N ARG A 659 -19.60 16.64 51.50
CA ARG A 659 -19.45 15.43 52.33
C ARG A 659 -18.95 14.22 51.53
N ARG A 660 -18.85 14.35 50.20
CA ARG A 660 -18.42 13.24 49.32
C ARG A 660 -16.92 12.99 49.49
N THR A 661 -16.56 11.74 49.72
CA THR A 661 -15.19 11.30 50.03
C THR A 661 -14.17 11.71 48.98
N LEU A 662 -14.46 11.44 47.68
CA LEU A 662 -13.51 11.69 46.59
C LEU A 662 -13.25 13.19 46.37
N VAL A 663 -14.28 14.05 46.49
CA VAL A 663 -14.14 15.51 46.41
C VAL A 663 -13.28 16.02 47.55
N THR A 664 -13.49 15.49 48.76
CA THR A 664 -12.70 15.85 49.94
C THR A 664 -11.23 15.47 49.78
N CYS A 665 -10.95 14.28 49.22
CA CYS A 665 -9.58 13.87 48.87
C CYS A 665 -8.94 14.83 47.85
N ARG A 666 -9.68 15.25 46.81
CA ARG A 666 -9.17 16.22 45.82
C ARG A 666 -8.97 17.62 46.39
N MET A 667 -9.84 18.07 47.30
CA MET A 667 -9.64 19.30 48.05
C MET A 667 -8.32 19.27 48.82
N TYR A 668 -8.00 18.17 49.50
CA TYR A 668 -6.72 18.06 50.20
C TYR A 668 -5.53 18.06 49.22
N LYS A 669 -5.64 17.42 48.05
CA LYS A 669 -4.61 17.52 46.98
C LYS A 669 -4.42 18.95 46.47
N LEU A 670 -5.48 19.75 46.36
CA LEU A 670 -5.38 21.17 46.03
C LEU A 670 -4.62 21.94 47.13
N LEU A 671 -4.95 21.70 48.39
CA LEU A 671 -4.26 22.30 49.53
C LEU A 671 -2.80 21.84 49.66
N ALA A 672 -2.46 20.66 49.16
CA ALA A 672 -1.10 20.14 49.12
C ALA A 672 -0.20 20.91 48.14
N LEU A 673 -0.76 21.74 47.24
CA LEU A 673 0.01 22.63 46.38
C LEU A 673 0.46 23.91 47.09
N VAL A 674 -0.14 24.27 48.23
CA VAL A 674 0.18 25.53 48.93
C VAL A 674 1.67 25.59 49.31
N PRO A 675 2.28 24.55 49.91
CA PRO A 675 3.72 24.58 50.20
C PRO A 675 4.58 24.50 48.93
N ASP A 676 4.09 23.86 47.86
CA ASP A 676 4.83 23.59 46.63
C ASP A 676 5.08 24.87 45.80
N LEU A 677 4.22 25.89 45.90
CA LEU A 677 4.32 27.13 45.11
C LEU A 677 5.37 28.16 45.62
N GLN A 678 5.96 27.94 46.80
CA GLN A 678 7.08 28.72 47.37
C GLN A 678 6.98 30.26 47.24
N VAL A 679 5.77 30.83 47.33
CA VAL A 679 5.55 32.27 47.20
C VAL A 679 6.06 33.02 48.44
N LYS A 680 7.14 33.79 48.31
CA LYS A 680 7.75 34.57 49.41
C LYS A 680 6.93 35.83 49.71
N SER A 681 5.87 35.69 50.51
CA SER A 681 5.06 36.82 50.99
C SER A 681 4.52 36.55 52.40
N CYS A 682 4.62 37.53 53.29
CA CYS A 682 4.07 37.43 54.64
C CYS A 682 2.56 37.15 54.67
N GLU A 683 1.82 37.55 53.62
CA GLU A 683 0.39 37.23 53.51
C GLU A 683 0.16 35.77 53.11
N TYR A 684 1.09 35.17 52.37
CA TYR A 684 1.05 33.76 51.98
C TYR A 684 1.43 32.86 53.15
N ASP A 685 2.39 33.28 53.98
CA ASP A 685 2.76 32.58 55.21
C ASP A 685 1.59 32.49 56.20
N LYS A 686 0.85 33.60 56.36
CA LYS A 686 -0.40 33.60 57.14
C LYS A 686 -1.43 32.63 56.55
N PHE A 687 -1.62 32.66 55.24
CA PHE A 687 -2.53 31.75 54.54
C PHE A 687 -2.13 30.27 54.70
N MET A 688 -0.84 29.95 54.63
CA MET A 688 -0.30 28.61 54.89
C MET A 688 -0.64 28.12 56.30
N SER A 689 -0.40 28.97 57.31
CA SER A 689 -0.71 28.64 58.70
C SER A 689 -2.21 28.46 58.96
N GLU A 690 -3.06 29.28 58.32
CA GLU A 690 -4.53 29.18 58.42
C GLU A 690 -5.04 27.85 57.83
N ILE A 691 -4.50 27.44 56.69
CA ILE A 691 -4.86 26.17 56.04
C ILE A 691 -4.43 24.98 56.90
N ALA A 692 -3.18 24.96 57.39
CA ALA A 692 -2.71 23.90 58.28
C ALA A 692 -3.61 23.76 59.52
N THR A 693 -3.95 24.89 60.14
CA THR A 693 -4.88 24.95 61.28
C THR A 693 -6.25 24.35 60.95
N ASN A 694 -6.79 24.67 59.78
CA ASN A 694 -8.10 24.19 59.35
C ASN A 694 -8.09 22.68 59.06
N ILE A 695 -7.01 22.13 58.49
CA ILE A 695 -6.89 20.68 58.27
C ILE A 695 -6.81 19.94 59.60
N TRP A 696 -5.99 20.43 60.55
CA TRP A 696 -5.90 19.85 61.89
C TRP A 696 -7.21 19.91 62.67
N ARG A 697 -7.97 21.02 62.56
CA ARG A 697 -9.31 21.15 63.15
C ARG A 697 -10.26 20.08 62.62
N ARG A 698 -10.23 19.81 61.31
CA ARG A 698 -11.07 18.78 60.67
C ARG A 698 -10.66 17.36 61.05
N LEU A 699 -9.36 17.10 61.17
CA LEU A 699 -8.86 15.81 61.67
C LEU A 699 -9.29 15.56 63.13
N SER A 700 -9.34 16.62 63.94
CA SER A 700 -9.70 16.55 65.36
C SER A 700 -11.20 16.45 65.62
N SER A 701 -12.06 16.96 64.72
CA SER A 701 -13.52 16.95 64.90
C SER A 701 -14.17 15.57 64.76
N GLY A 702 -13.46 14.57 64.22
CA GLY A 702 -13.99 13.23 63.96
C GLY A 702 -15.05 13.20 62.85
N GLY A 703 -15.21 12.07 62.16
CA GLY A 703 -16.25 11.89 61.13
C GLY A 703 -15.81 12.03 59.66
N MET A 704 -14.50 12.06 59.38
CA MET A 704 -14.00 11.94 58.00
C MET A 704 -13.78 10.48 57.60
N PRO A 705 -14.05 10.11 56.33
CA PRO A 705 -13.76 8.78 55.82
C PRO A 705 -12.25 8.49 55.81
N PRO A 706 -11.82 7.22 55.95
CA PRO A 706 -10.41 6.85 56.14
C PRO A 706 -9.50 7.29 54.98
N GLU A 707 -10.00 7.30 53.74
CA GLU A 707 -9.26 7.77 52.56
C GLU A 707 -8.97 9.28 52.61
N ALA A 708 -9.95 10.08 53.03
CA ALA A 708 -9.78 11.53 53.16
C ALA A 708 -8.83 11.88 54.31
N VAL A 709 -8.87 11.11 55.40
CA VAL A 709 -7.93 11.23 56.52
C VAL A 709 -6.49 10.93 56.06
N ALA A 710 -6.30 9.86 55.28
CA ALA A 710 -4.99 9.52 54.73
C ALA A 710 -4.44 10.64 53.83
N GLU A 711 -5.28 11.20 52.95
CA GLU A 711 -4.86 12.29 52.05
C GLU A 711 -4.62 13.61 52.78
N ALA A 712 -5.39 13.91 53.83
CA ALA A 712 -5.16 15.06 54.71
C ALA A 712 -3.80 14.97 55.42
N TYR A 713 -3.41 13.78 55.91
CA TYR A 713 -2.08 13.57 56.50
C TYR A 713 -0.96 13.70 55.45
N LYS A 714 -1.13 13.18 54.24
CA LYS A 714 -0.17 13.40 53.14
C LYS A 714 -0.04 14.88 52.77
N THR A 715 -1.13 15.62 52.85
CA THR A 715 -1.15 17.06 52.60
C THR A 715 -0.34 17.78 53.67
N LEU A 716 -0.62 17.53 54.94
CA LEU A 716 0.13 18.09 56.08
C LEU A 716 1.61 17.73 56.06
N ALA A 717 1.98 16.55 55.52
CA ALA A 717 3.38 16.15 55.35
C ALA A 717 4.21 17.12 54.52
N LYS A 718 3.59 17.82 53.57
CA LYS A 718 4.28 18.77 52.69
C LYS A 718 4.45 20.15 53.30
N PHE A 719 3.74 20.45 54.39
CA PHE A 719 3.83 21.77 55.02
C PHE A 719 5.14 21.88 55.81
N PRO A 720 5.78 23.06 55.82
CA PRO A 720 6.97 23.29 56.62
C PRO A 720 6.65 23.19 58.12
N LEU A 721 7.63 22.72 58.90
CA LEU A 721 7.50 22.49 60.34
C LEU A 721 6.96 23.72 61.10
N ASP A 722 7.34 24.92 60.66
CA ASP A 722 6.96 26.20 61.27
C ASP A 722 5.44 26.47 61.22
N CYS A 723 4.71 25.79 60.32
CA CYS A 723 3.25 25.91 60.22
C CYS A 723 2.49 25.01 61.22
N HIS A 724 3.18 24.12 61.93
CA HIS A 724 2.56 23.18 62.87
C HIS A 724 2.67 23.72 64.30
N ILE A 725 1.54 24.08 64.90
CA ILE A 725 1.48 24.56 66.30
C ILE A 725 0.94 23.45 67.21
N LEU A 726 1.59 23.26 68.35
CA LEU A 726 1.29 22.18 69.30
C LEU A 726 -0.17 22.16 69.78
N LYS A 727 -0.78 23.35 69.95
CA LYS A 727 -2.21 23.53 70.28
C LYS A 727 -3.16 22.95 69.24
N GLN A 728 -2.73 22.89 67.99
CA GLN A 728 -3.58 22.49 66.85
C GLN A 728 -3.63 20.97 66.69
N LEU A 729 -2.71 20.21 67.32
CA LEU A 729 -2.68 18.76 67.20
C LEU A 729 -3.91 18.08 67.84
N PRO A 730 -4.34 16.92 67.31
CA PRO A 730 -5.43 16.15 67.87
C PRO A 730 -5.16 15.69 69.32
N PRO A 731 -6.21 15.50 70.15
CA PRO A 731 -6.07 15.04 71.54
C PRO A 731 -5.23 13.76 71.72
N PRO A 732 -5.28 12.73 70.84
CA PRO A 732 -4.42 11.54 71.01
C PRO A 732 -2.92 11.83 70.86
N ALA A 733 -2.52 12.89 70.16
CA ALA A 733 -1.12 13.31 70.05
C ALA A 733 -0.59 13.94 71.35
N LYS A 734 -1.50 14.40 72.20
CA LYS A 734 -1.24 15.23 73.37
C LYS A 734 -1.24 14.44 74.68
N ALA A 735 -1.61 13.16 74.63
CA ALA A 735 -1.78 12.29 75.79
C ALA A 735 -0.53 12.17 76.69
N ASN A 736 0.67 12.31 76.12
CA ASN A 736 1.96 12.16 76.83
C ASN A 736 2.79 13.46 76.89
N LEU A 737 2.18 14.64 76.71
CA LEU A 737 2.91 15.91 76.77
C LEU A 737 3.45 16.20 78.18
N GLN A 738 4.77 16.20 78.32
CA GLN A 738 5.46 16.61 79.53
C GLN A 738 6.24 17.91 79.28
N LEU A 739 6.13 18.87 80.20
CA LEU A 739 6.94 20.08 80.18
C LEU A 739 8.42 19.73 80.50
N PRO A 740 9.40 20.20 79.71
CA PRO A 740 10.82 20.07 80.03
C PRO A 740 11.13 20.62 81.41
N LEU A 741 12.00 19.92 82.16
CA LEU A 741 12.36 20.30 83.54
C LEU A 741 12.98 21.71 83.64
N SER A 742 13.54 22.25 82.56
CA SER A 742 14.13 23.59 82.47
C SER A 742 13.13 24.75 82.42
N MET A 743 11.88 24.51 82.00
CA MET A 743 10.81 25.53 81.92
C MET A 743 9.81 25.46 83.10
N LYS A 744 10.02 24.56 84.06
CA LYS A 744 9.21 24.47 85.29
C LYS A 744 9.62 25.47 86.39
N ALA A 745 10.44 26.47 86.06
CA ALA A 745 11.17 27.26 87.06
C ALA A 745 10.39 28.45 87.64
N THR A 746 9.27 28.90 87.03
CA THR A 746 8.53 30.07 87.54
C THR A 746 7.08 29.75 87.97
N PRO A 747 6.65 30.13 89.20
CA PRO A 747 5.33 29.81 89.75
C PRO A 747 4.14 30.32 88.92
N PHE A 748 4.36 31.32 88.07
CA PHE A 748 3.33 31.93 87.22
C PHE A 748 2.97 31.08 85.97
N GLU A 749 3.78 30.06 85.64
CA GLU A 749 3.58 29.21 84.46
C GLU A 749 2.95 27.84 84.78
N MET A 750 2.82 27.47 86.06
CA MET A 750 2.21 26.21 86.48
C MET A 750 0.70 26.09 86.21
N GLY A 751 0.03 27.21 85.89
CA GLY A 751 -1.37 27.21 85.47
C GLY A 751 -1.58 27.16 83.95
N LYS A 752 -0.52 27.22 83.15
CA LYS A 752 -0.60 27.20 81.68
C LYS A 752 -0.51 25.76 81.17
N LEU A 753 -1.32 25.43 80.17
CA LEU A 753 -1.26 24.10 79.55
C LEU A 753 0.14 23.89 78.94
N PRO A 754 0.70 22.67 78.91
CA PRO A 754 1.99 22.39 78.25
C PRO A 754 2.07 22.90 76.80
N GLU A 755 0.90 23.03 76.17
CA GLU A 755 0.68 23.54 74.82
C GLU A 755 0.84 25.07 74.67
N ASP A 756 0.78 25.82 75.77
CA ASP A 756 0.94 27.29 75.82
C ASP A 756 2.40 27.71 76.03
N VAL A 757 3.26 26.79 76.47
CA VAL A 757 4.64 27.06 76.92
C VAL A 757 5.68 26.54 75.92
N LEU A 758 5.39 25.43 75.22
CA LEU A 758 6.30 24.84 74.25
C LEU A 758 6.26 25.59 72.90
N THR A 759 7.43 26.05 72.44
CA THR A 759 7.62 26.71 71.13
C THR A 759 7.89 25.74 69.99
N TYR A 760 8.05 24.44 70.28
CA TYR A 760 8.36 23.38 69.32
C TYR A 760 7.52 22.13 69.61
N ILE A 761 7.31 21.27 68.60
CA ILE A 761 6.56 20.00 68.74
C ILE A 761 7.52 18.86 69.06
N PRO A 762 7.42 18.20 70.22
CA PRO A 762 8.24 17.04 70.53
C PRO A 762 7.92 15.84 69.63
N GLY A 763 8.96 15.18 69.09
CA GLY A 763 8.82 14.07 68.14
C GLY A 763 7.97 12.89 68.62
N TYR A 764 7.91 12.63 69.93
CA TYR A 764 7.07 11.57 70.51
C TYR A 764 5.57 11.84 70.35
N CYS A 765 5.13 13.10 70.19
CA CYS A 765 3.72 13.44 69.93
C CYS A 765 3.23 12.82 68.62
N TYR A 766 4.10 12.71 67.62
CA TYR A 766 3.78 12.04 66.35
C TYR A 766 3.73 10.52 66.49
N ILE A 767 4.53 9.95 67.39
CA ILE A 767 4.56 8.51 67.70
C ILE A 767 3.32 8.09 68.50
N ASP A 768 2.84 8.92 69.43
CA ASP A 768 1.64 8.60 70.20
C ASP A 768 0.37 8.74 69.37
N LEU A 769 0.37 9.70 68.44
CA LEU A 769 -0.68 9.81 67.43
C LEU A 769 -0.64 8.60 66.46
N LEU A 770 0.48 7.90 66.26
CA LEU A 770 0.53 6.64 65.48
C LEU A 770 -0.13 5.47 66.19
N LYS A 771 0.07 5.35 67.50
CA LYS A 771 -0.46 4.25 68.32
C LYS A 771 -1.99 4.29 68.43
N SER A 772 -2.60 5.44 68.19
CA SER A 772 -4.05 5.65 68.36
C SER A 772 -4.90 5.31 67.12
N ILE A 773 -4.36 4.66 66.07
CA ILE A 773 -5.08 4.42 64.81
C ILE A 773 -5.05 2.93 64.44
N GLU A 774 -6.23 2.38 64.16
CA GLU A 774 -6.45 0.94 63.92
C GLU A 774 -6.57 0.55 62.42
N SER A 775 -6.57 1.50 61.46
CA SER A 775 -6.78 1.18 60.03
C SER A 775 -5.53 1.31 59.14
N ASP A 776 -5.25 0.26 58.36
CA ASP A 776 -4.10 0.12 57.45
C ASP A 776 -4.02 1.19 56.34
N ILE A 777 -5.16 1.71 55.89
CA ILE A 777 -5.23 2.72 54.82
C ILE A 777 -4.72 4.08 55.33
N ILE A 778 -5.02 4.42 56.58
CA ILE A 778 -4.54 5.65 57.23
C ILE A 778 -3.05 5.55 57.55
N LEU A 779 -2.56 4.36 57.91
CA LEU A 779 -1.15 4.10 58.17
C LEU A 779 -0.26 4.40 56.94
N LYS A 780 -0.67 3.99 55.73
CA LYS A 780 0.09 4.26 54.49
C LYS A 780 0.23 5.75 54.15
N GLY A 781 -0.85 6.53 54.28
CA GLY A 781 -0.79 7.98 54.02
C GLY A 781 0.08 8.74 55.02
N ARG A 782 0.20 8.20 56.24
CA ARG A 782 0.84 8.88 57.36
C ARG A 782 2.29 8.49 57.59
N LEU A 783 2.71 7.31 57.14
CA LEU A 783 4.13 6.93 57.03
C LEU A 783 4.94 7.95 56.21
N ILE A 784 4.37 8.48 55.13
CA ILE A 784 4.98 9.53 54.30
C ILE A 784 5.15 10.84 55.10
N CYS A 785 4.15 11.19 55.91
CA CYS A 785 4.20 12.33 56.83
C CYS A 785 5.37 12.18 57.81
N LEU A 786 5.50 11.02 58.46
CA LEU A 786 6.54 10.76 59.45
C LEU A 786 7.95 10.67 58.89
N VAL A 787 8.14 10.19 57.65
CA VAL A 787 9.48 10.20 57.01
C VAL A 787 9.97 11.63 56.84
N HIS A 788 9.09 12.59 56.54
CA HIS A 788 9.47 14.00 56.47
C HIS A 788 9.82 14.55 57.87
N PHE A 789 9.00 14.27 58.89
CA PHE A 789 9.24 14.70 60.28
C PHE A 789 10.40 13.97 61.00
N ARG A 790 10.97 12.89 60.45
CA ARG A 790 12.12 12.15 61.02
C ARG A 790 13.48 12.53 60.41
N ILE A 791 13.51 13.16 59.23
CA ILE A 791 14.76 13.48 58.50
C ILE A 791 15.26 14.91 58.79
N THR A 792 14.43 15.75 59.43
CA THR A 792 14.75 17.06 60.01
C THR A 792 14.59 17.02 61.52
#